data_AF-A0A1G9HVZ1-F1
#
_entry.id   AF-A0A1G9HVZ1-F1
#
_cell.length_a   1.000
_cell.length_b   1.000
_cell.length_c   1.000
_cell.angle_alpha   90.00
_cell.angle_beta   90.00
_cell.angle_gamma   90.00
#
_symmetry.space_group_name_H-M   'P 1'
#
loop_
_entity.id
_entity.type
_entity.pdbx_description
1 polymer ?
#
loop_
_entity_poly.entity_id
_entity_poly.type
_entity_poly.pdbx_seq_one_letter_code
_entity_poly.pdbx_strand_id
1 'polypeptide(L)'
;MADQSSDNDTGKATDEEKAEAQRIVDAADVGARAPRQQWLRWLLILIAVSWSVFQLYATYFGSISPQKVGAIHLAFGFALAFLAYPTSKGPTERIPWSDWLLAIAGVASSLYIVVNYYNLVAVQGGLPITRDIWVGTILMITLAIAATRIVGIALPIIAGIVILYGITGPAGIIPLTPPDVIFLHNGYDWQQIIQQLYISTEGIWGTPIQVSATFVFLFVLFGALLDRAGAGQYFVDLAYSGLGSYRGGPAKAAVVASLLTGVVSGSSTANTVTTGTFTIPLMRRVGYPPIKAGAVECAASTNGQLMPPIMGAAAFIMATFLNIPYSQLIIYAIVPALLSYLGLLFMVHMEALKMNLAGMPKADLPPFWPTFMKGIHYLIPVVFLLYELMWIQLTPERSALNAIAMLIALILIQEAWRGVRDSGAAGLASGLWKGCKEVFQGFEMGARNMTTIAIATGAAGIIVGMVTMTNLGYGLTEVIGVVSFGNIWLVLIFSAIASLILGIGLPTTANYIVMAALVAPVIASLAADSGIAVPMVAIHLFVFYFGILADDTPPVGLAAYAASAISRADPIRTGVQAFTYDMRTAILPFMFFFNPQLLLIDVGSWYNGAWVVFTATVGILAFVIAIQGYMVTRMHWLERVLVLGCSLAMIKPGLMTDIPGMVLLILVFLYHRHRSIAGGGPSSLFGKNSYSRNERPA
;
A
#
# COMPACT_ATOMS: atom_id res chain seq x y z
N MET A 1 -24.11 24.21 -43.22
CA MET A 1 -23.40 22.92 -43.21
C MET A 1 -22.63 22.84 -41.91
N ALA A 2 -23.29 22.35 -40.87
CA ALA A 2 -22.71 22.11 -39.58
C ALA A 2 -23.21 20.74 -39.12
N ASP A 3 -22.34 20.07 -38.38
CA ASP A 3 -22.62 18.95 -37.48
C ASP A 3 -22.49 17.54 -38.06
N GLN A 4 -21.27 16.98 -37.95
CA GLN A 4 -20.99 15.56 -37.75
C GLN A 4 -19.68 15.40 -36.96
N SER A 5 -19.76 15.53 -35.64
CA SER A 5 -18.77 14.93 -34.73
C SER A 5 -19.49 14.35 -33.51
N SER A 6 -20.39 13.40 -33.75
CA SER A 6 -20.85 12.48 -32.71
C SER A 6 -19.75 11.45 -32.50
N ASP A 7 -18.80 11.77 -31.63
CA ASP A 7 -17.81 10.80 -31.16
C ASP A 7 -18.54 9.71 -30.39
N ASN A 8 -18.35 8.46 -30.82
CA ASN A 8 -18.94 7.27 -30.24
C ASN A 8 -18.39 7.09 -28.81
N ASP A 9 -19.11 7.61 -27.81
CA ASP A 9 -18.85 7.35 -26.39
C ASP A 9 -19.21 5.89 -26.07
N THR A 10 -18.30 4.98 -26.42
CA THR A 10 -18.45 3.54 -26.09
C THR A 10 -18.26 3.27 -24.61
N GLY A 11 -18.03 4.30 -23.78
CA GLY A 11 -17.84 4.26 -22.33
C GLY A 11 -16.80 3.25 -21.84
N LYS A 12 -15.93 2.73 -22.71
CA LYS A 12 -14.73 1.98 -22.35
C LYS A 12 -13.60 2.99 -22.38
N ALA A 13 -12.64 2.86 -21.47
CA ALA A 13 -11.44 3.69 -21.55
C ALA A 13 -10.81 3.53 -22.94
N THR A 14 -10.46 4.64 -23.59
CA THR A 14 -9.80 4.58 -24.91
C THR A 14 -8.47 3.86 -24.77
N ASP A 15 -7.97 3.27 -25.86
CA ASP A 15 -6.67 2.59 -25.82
C ASP A 15 -5.53 3.56 -25.42
N GLU A 16 -5.69 4.85 -25.73
CA GLU A 16 -4.78 5.91 -25.28
C GLU A 16 -4.83 6.14 -23.76
N GLU A 17 -6.01 6.20 -23.16
CA GLU A 17 -6.18 6.36 -21.70
C GLU A 17 -5.59 5.17 -20.95
N LYS A 18 -5.87 3.95 -21.42
CA LYS A 18 -5.29 2.73 -20.86
C LYS A 18 -3.77 2.75 -20.98
N ALA A 19 -3.25 3.19 -22.13
CA ALA A 19 -1.81 3.29 -22.35
C ALA A 19 -1.16 4.37 -21.48
N GLU A 20 -1.85 5.49 -21.18
CA GLU A 20 -1.34 6.51 -20.25
C GLU A 20 -1.35 6.03 -18.81
N ALA A 21 -2.46 5.44 -18.34
CA ALA A 21 -2.55 4.86 -17.01
C ALA A 21 -1.54 3.74 -16.81
N GLN A 22 -1.39 2.85 -17.80
CA GLN A 22 -0.38 1.81 -17.79
C GLN A 22 1.03 2.39 -17.79
N ARG A 23 1.30 3.50 -18.51
CA ARG A 23 2.61 4.18 -18.45
C ARG A 23 2.93 4.72 -17.05
N ILE A 24 1.94 5.19 -16.29
CA ILE A 24 2.13 5.63 -14.90
C ILE A 24 2.53 4.44 -14.01
N VAL A 25 1.85 3.30 -14.15
CA VAL A 25 2.23 2.07 -13.44
C VAL A 25 3.58 1.55 -13.90
N ASP A 26 3.84 1.54 -15.20
CA ASP A 26 5.10 1.04 -15.73
C ASP A 26 6.28 1.91 -15.25
N ALA A 27 6.08 3.21 -15.12
CA ALA A 27 7.08 4.10 -14.54
C ALA A 27 7.31 3.85 -13.03
N ALA A 28 6.25 3.56 -12.27
CA ALA A 28 6.32 3.37 -10.82
C ALA A 28 6.77 1.95 -10.41
N ASP A 29 6.22 0.92 -11.05
CA ASP A 29 6.27 -0.46 -10.56
C ASP A 29 7.22 -1.36 -11.39
N VAL A 30 7.33 -1.21 -12.72
CA VAL A 30 8.10 -2.16 -13.57
C VAL A 30 9.28 -1.58 -14.38
N GLY A 31 9.47 -0.26 -14.35
CA GLY A 31 10.51 0.46 -15.09
C GLY A 31 10.14 0.73 -16.54
N ALA A 32 10.07 2.01 -16.91
CA ALA A 32 9.62 2.47 -18.23
C ALA A 32 10.62 2.27 -19.40
N ARG A 33 11.77 1.62 -19.19
CA ARG A 33 12.78 1.46 -20.25
C ARG A 33 12.45 0.27 -21.17
N ALA A 34 12.38 0.54 -22.47
CA ALA A 34 12.17 -0.44 -23.52
C ALA A 34 13.26 -0.29 -24.62
N PRO A 35 14.47 -0.82 -24.41
CA PRO A 35 15.59 -0.65 -25.34
C PRO A 35 15.26 -1.11 -26.76
N ARG A 36 15.66 -0.38 -27.81
CA ARG A 36 15.45 -0.80 -29.22
C ARG A 36 16.22 -2.07 -29.59
N GLN A 37 17.38 -2.27 -28.96
CA GLN A 37 18.25 -3.41 -29.26
C GLN A 37 17.72 -4.67 -28.57
N GLN A 38 17.47 -5.72 -29.34
CA GLN A 38 16.83 -6.95 -28.84
C GLN A 38 17.64 -7.64 -27.75
N TRP A 39 18.98 -7.63 -27.84
CA TRP A 39 19.85 -8.25 -26.84
C TRP A 39 19.75 -7.55 -25.48
N LEU A 40 19.52 -6.23 -25.44
CA LEU A 40 19.30 -5.48 -24.19
C LEU A 40 17.98 -5.85 -23.53
N ARG A 41 16.92 -6.08 -24.32
CA ARG A 41 15.64 -6.58 -23.80
C ARG A 41 15.81 -7.96 -23.17
N TRP A 42 16.48 -8.86 -23.88
CA TRP A 42 16.79 -10.20 -23.35
C TRP A 42 17.67 -10.16 -22.11
N LEU A 43 18.62 -9.23 -22.03
CA LEU A 43 19.44 -9.04 -20.83
C LEU A 43 18.58 -8.65 -19.62
N LEU A 44 17.69 -7.66 -19.75
CA LEU A 44 16.80 -7.23 -18.66
C LEU A 44 15.91 -8.39 -18.18
N ILE A 45 15.33 -9.11 -19.13
CA ILE A 45 14.52 -10.30 -18.85
C ILE A 45 15.34 -11.36 -18.15
N LEU A 46 16.56 -11.64 -18.61
CA LEU A 46 17.45 -12.64 -18.01
C LEU A 46 17.81 -12.27 -16.58
N ILE A 47 18.15 -11.01 -16.31
CA ILE A 47 18.43 -10.51 -14.96
C ILE A 47 17.19 -10.72 -14.07
N ALA A 48 16.02 -10.26 -14.51
CA ALA A 48 14.77 -10.37 -13.76
C ALA A 48 14.38 -11.82 -13.46
N VAL A 49 14.40 -12.69 -14.46
CA VAL A 49 14.07 -14.11 -14.28
C VAL A 49 15.13 -14.81 -13.43
N SER A 50 16.41 -14.51 -13.60
CA SER A 50 17.48 -15.07 -12.76
C SER A 50 17.34 -14.67 -11.30
N TRP A 51 16.87 -13.45 -11.01
CA TRP A 51 16.58 -13.02 -9.64
C TRP A 51 15.44 -13.84 -9.04
N SER A 52 14.34 -14.00 -9.78
CA SER A 52 13.20 -14.83 -9.36
C SER A 52 13.60 -16.28 -9.10
N VAL A 53 14.40 -16.88 -10.00
CA VAL A 53 14.92 -18.24 -9.81
C VAL A 53 15.88 -18.32 -8.61
N PHE A 54 16.76 -17.34 -8.43
CA PHE A 54 17.67 -17.28 -7.29
C PHE A 54 16.89 -17.25 -5.96
N GLN A 55 15.81 -16.48 -5.88
CA GLN A 55 15.02 -16.37 -4.66
C GLN A 55 14.29 -17.67 -4.33
N LEU A 56 13.68 -18.32 -5.32
CA LEU A 56 13.09 -19.65 -5.14
C LEU A 56 14.13 -20.68 -4.70
N TYR A 57 15.33 -20.65 -5.28
CA TYR A 57 16.45 -21.50 -4.89
C TYR A 57 16.90 -21.23 -3.45
N ALA A 58 17.14 -19.96 -3.11
CA ALA A 58 17.63 -19.55 -1.79
C ALA A 58 16.64 -19.95 -0.69
N THR A 59 15.34 -19.77 -0.93
CA THR A 59 14.28 -20.21 0.00
C THR A 59 14.18 -21.72 0.10
N TYR A 60 14.24 -22.47 -1.01
CA TYR A 60 14.07 -23.92 -0.97
C TYR A 60 15.23 -24.64 -0.28
N PHE A 61 16.47 -24.23 -0.55
CA PHE A 61 17.66 -24.88 -0.01
C PHE A 61 18.10 -24.32 1.37
N GLY A 62 17.78 -23.06 1.68
CA GLY A 62 17.95 -22.47 3.01
C GLY A 62 19.40 -22.41 3.56
N SER A 63 20.41 -22.65 2.72
CA SER A 63 21.81 -22.80 3.15
C SER A 63 22.64 -21.51 3.16
N ILE A 64 22.04 -20.38 2.78
CA ILE A 64 22.71 -19.08 2.65
C ILE A 64 22.28 -18.16 3.81
N SER A 65 23.24 -17.46 4.44
CA SER A 65 22.91 -16.54 5.53
C SER A 65 22.03 -15.38 5.06
N PRO A 66 21.07 -14.89 5.87
CA PRO A 66 20.14 -13.83 5.48
C PRO A 66 20.83 -12.55 5.00
N GLN A 67 21.95 -12.16 5.62
CA GLN A 67 22.74 -11.00 5.19
C GLN A 67 23.29 -11.17 3.77
N LYS A 68 23.75 -12.37 3.40
CA LYS A 68 24.23 -12.66 2.04
C LYS A 68 23.07 -12.68 1.04
N VAL A 69 21.93 -13.27 1.41
CA VAL A 69 20.72 -13.25 0.58
C VAL A 69 20.27 -11.80 0.34
N GLY A 70 20.23 -10.96 1.38
CA GLY A 70 19.92 -9.53 1.28
C GLY A 70 20.89 -8.76 0.38
N ALA A 71 22.19 -9.05 0.46
CA ALA A 71 23.20 -8.45 -0.41
C ALA A 71 23.05 -8.86 -1.89
N ILE A 72 22.78 -10.13 -2.18
CA ILE A 72 22.52 -10.59 -3.55
C ILE A 72 21.20 -10.00 -4.07
N HIS A 73 20.17 -9.96 -3.23
CA HIS A 73 18.89 -9.35 -3.54
C HIS A 73 19.02 -7.87 -3.90
N LEU A 74 19.76 -7.09 -3.10
CA LEU A 74 20.02 -5.68 -3.40
C LEU A 74 20.88 -5.50 -4.66
N ALA A 75 21.82 -6.41 -4.95
CA ALA A 75 22.60 -6.39 -6.17
C ALA A 75 21.71 -6.54 -7.43
N PHE A 76 20.77 -7.50 -7.43
CA PHE A 76 19.78 -7.60 -8.50
C PHE A 76 18.88 -6.35 -8.58
N GLY A 77 18.47 -5.82 -7.44
CA GLY A 77 17.76 -4.54 -7.33
C GLY A 77 18.51 -3.41 -8.01
N PHE A 78 19.81 -3.24 -7.76
CA PHE A 78 20.65 -2.24 -8.42
C PHE A 78 20.77 -2.44 -9.93
N ALA A 79 20.95 -3.69 -10.36
CA ALA A 79 21.03 -4.01 -11.78
C ALA A 79 19.75 -3.57 -12.51
N LEU A 80 18.57 -3.96 -12.02
CA LEU A 80 17.31 -3.55 -12.62
C LEU A 80 17.03 -2.06 -12.42
N ALA A 81 17.36 -1.49 -11.26
CA ALA A 81 17.16 -0.07 -10.97
C ALA A 81 17.80 0.84 -12.01
N PHE A 82 19.06 0.58 -12.36
CA PHE A 82 19.77 1.42 -13.32
C PHE A 82 19.54 1.01 -14.76
N LEU A 83 19.33 -0.28 -15.03
CA LEU A 83 19.16 -0.78 -16.40
C LEU A 83 17.72 -0.71 -16.90
N ALA A 84 16.70 -0.87 -16.05
CA ALA A 84 15.28 -0.87 -16.42
C ALA A 84 14.55 0.46 -16.14
N TYR A 85 15.03 1.26 -15.17
CA TYR A 85 14.41 2.56 -14.85
C TYR A 85 15.26 3.69 -15.43
N PRO A 86 14.70 4.54 -16.32
CA PRO A 86 15.37 5.75 -16.78
C PRO A 86 15.28 6.86 -15.74
N THR A 87 16.18 7.84 -15.84
CA THR A 87 15.97 9.13 -15.13
C THR A 87 14.76 9.85 -15.72
N SER A 88 14.14 10.77 -14.98
CA SER A 88 12.93 11.51 -15.42
C SER A 88 13.07 12.17 -16.81
N LYS A 89 14.29 12.58 -17.20
CA LYS A 89 14.62 13.13 -18.54
C LYS A 89 15.52 12.21 -19.37
N GLY A 90 15.70 10.97 -18.93
CA GLY A 90 16.61 10.00 -19.52
C GLY A 90 15.98 9.26 -20.70
N PRO A 91 16.80 8.63 -21.56
CA PRO A 91 16.29 7.86 -22.68
C PRO A 91 15.60 6.58 -22.22
N THR A 92 14.42 6.31 -22.78
CA THR A 92 13.62 5.08 -22.60
C THR A 92 13.99 4.00 -23.61
N GLU A 93 14.57 4.37 -24.76
CA GLU A 93 14.85 3.46 -25.87
C GLU A 93 16.28 2.89 -25.88
N ARG A 94 17.14 3.30 -24.95
CA ARG A 94 18.52 2.80 -24.80
C ARG A 94 18.98 2.92 -23.36
N ILE A 95 20.02 2.16 -23.00
CA ILE A 95 20.69 2.25 -21.69
C ILE A 95 21.92 3.15 -21.85
N PRO A 96 21.98 4.31 -21.18
CA PRO A 96 23.18 5.17 -21.16
C PRO A 96 24.38 4.46 -20.51
N TRP A 97 25.60 4.82 -20.91
CA TRP A 97 26.82 4.29 -20.29
C TRP A 97 26.93 4.64 -18.79
N SER A 98 26.38 5.80 -18.38
CA SER A 98 26.34 6.21 -16.97
C SER A 98 25.53 5.22 -16.12
N ASP A 99 24.46 4.67 -16.68
CA ASP A 99 23.60 3.71 -15.99
C ASP A 99 24.27 2.34 -15.88
N TRP A 100 25.08 1.96 -16.87
CA TRP A 100 25.95 0.79 -16.76
C TRP A 100 26.97 0.95 -15.63
N LEU A 101 27.61 2.12 -15.54
CA LEU A 101 28.59 2.38 -14.48
C LEU A 101 27.93 2.32 -13.09
N LEU A 102 26.76 2.95 -12.94
CA LEU A 102 25.99 2.92 -11.68
C LEU A 102 25.50 1.50 -11.33
N ALA A 103 25.03 0.73 -12.32
CA ALA A 103 24.65 -0.67 -12.13
C ALA A 103 25.84 -1.51 -11.63
N ILE A 104 27.00 -1.39 -12.29
CA ILE A 104 28.21 -2.12 -11.91
C ILE A 104 28.67 -1.71 -10.50
N ALA A 105 28.69 -0.41 -10.19
CA ALA A 105 29.08 0.09 -8.88
C ALA A 105 28.15 -0.40 -7.76
N GLY A 106 26.83 -0.35 -7.95
CA GLY A 106 25.84 -0.84 -6.98
C GLY A 106 25.90 -2.35 -6.78
N VAL A 107 26.01 -3.11 -7.87
CA VAL A 107 26.15 -4.58 -7.84
C VAL A 107 27.45 -4.98 -7.14
N ALA A 108 28.59 -4.42 -7.56
CA ALA A 108 29.89 -4.76 -7.01
C ALA A 108 30.00 -4.39 -5.52
N SER A 109 29.50 -3.22 -5.14
CA SER A 109 29.50 -2.81 -3.73
C SER A 109 28.58 -3.68 -2.88
N SER A 110 27.40 -4.09 -3.37
CA SER A 110 26.53 -5.02 -2.64
C SER A 110 27.16 -6.41 -2.48
N LEU A 111 27.73 -6.97 -3.55
CA LEU A 111 28.33 -8.31 -3.55
C LEU A 111 29.65 -8.38 -2.76
N TYR A 112 30.28 -7.23 -2.45
CA TYR A 112 31.47 -7.18 -1.62
C TYR A 112 31.24 -7.82 -0.24
N ILE A 113 30.08 -7.61 0.39
CA ILE A 113 29.71 -8.25 1.66
C ILE A 113 29.65 -9.77 1.54
N VAL A 114 29.18 -10.28 0.39
CA VAL A 114 29.05 -11.72 0.14
C VAL A 114 30.43 -12.37 0.01
N VAL A 115 31.30 -11.76 -0.81
CA VAL A 115 32.64 -12.27 -1.10
C VAL A 115 33.57 -12.12 0.09
N ASN A 116 33.51 -10.97 0.78
CA ASN A 116 34.43 -10.63 1.87
C ASN A 116 33.87 -10.94 3.26
N TYR A 117 32.74 -11.67 3.34
CA TYR A 117 32.02 -11.93 4.60
C TYR A 117 32.91 -12.43 5.74
N TYR A 118 33.76 -13.43 5.46
CA TYR A 118 34.65 -14.01 6.46
C TYR A 118 35.63 -12.97 7.03
N ASN A 119 36.19 -12.11 6.20
CA ASN A 119 37.11 -11.08 6.67
C ASN A 119 36.38 -10.02 7.48
N LEU A 120 35.21 -9.56 7.02
CA LEU A 120 34.41 -8.54 7.71
C LEU A 120 33.97 -8.99 9.10
N VAL A 121 33.49 -10.23 9.21
CA VAL A 121 32.89 -10.75 10.44
C VAL A 121 33.93 -11.41 11.34
N ALA A 122 34.73 -12.34 10.81
CA ALA A 122 35.61 -13.19 11.63
C ALA A 122 37.00 -12.59 11.87
N VAL A 123 37.55 -11.84 10.91
CA VAL A 123 38.92 -11.28 11.02
C VAL A 123 38.89 -9.87 11.60
N GLN A 124 38.02 -9.00 11.09
CA GLN A 124 37.96 -7.58 11.45
C GLN A 124 37.07 -7.29 12.65
N GLY A 125 36.24 -8.25 13.08
CA GLY A 125 35.28 -8.05 14.18
C GLY A 125 34.30 -6.91 13.93
N GLY A 126 33.96 -6.63 12.66
CA GLY A 126 33.07 -5.53 12.28
C GLY A 126 33.70 -4.14 12.27
N LEU A 127 35.02 -3.99 12.48
CA LEU A 127 35.72 -2.72 12.32
C LEU A 127 36.16 -2.52 10.85
N PRO A 128 35.61 -1.52 10.13
CA PRO A 128 35.91 -1.34 8.71
C PRO A 128 37.35 -0.88 8.49
N ILE A 129 38.03 -1.46 7.51
CA ILE A 129 39.27 -0.91 6.95
C ILE A 129 38.97 0.13 5.87
N THR A 130 39.98 0.87 5.41
CA THR A 130 39.82 1.92 4.38
C THR A 130 39.08 1.44 3.13
N ARG A 131 39.32 0.19 2.69
CA ARG A 131 38.61 -0.40 1.55
C ARG A 131 37.11 -0.55 1.81
N ASP A 132 36.73 -0.98 3.01
CA ASP A 132 35.33 -1.16 3.41
C ASP A 132 34.60 0.19 3.45
N ILE A 133 35.29 1.24 3.93
CA ILE A 133 34.79 2.62 3.95
C ILE A 133 34.47 3.11 2.53
N TRP A 134 35.37 2.91 1.57
CA TRP A 134 35.12 3.30 0.18
C TRP A 134 33.99 2.53 -0.45
N VAL A 135 33.95 1.20 -0.28
CA VAL A 135 32.89 0.37 -0.86
C VAL A 135 31.53 0.70 -0.25
N GLY A 136 31.44 0.87 1.06
CA GLY A 136 30.21 1.29 1.73
C GLY A 136 29.74 2.69 1.30
N THR A 137 30.67 3.61 1.10
CA THR A 137 30.36 4.96 0.58
C THR A 137 29.81 4.89 -0.85
N ILE A 138 30.41 4.07 -1.72
CA ILE A 138 29.91 3.84 -3.09
C ILE A 138 28.50 3.23 -3.05
N LEU A 139 28.27 2.26 -2.15
CA LEU A 139 26.93 1.68 -1.99
C LEU A 139 25.92 2.75 -1.57
N MET A 140 26.21 3.57 -0.56
CA MET A 140 25.28 4.61 -0.12
C MET A 140 24.96 5.63 -1.22
N ILE A 141 25.97 6.07 -1.97
CA ILE A 141 25.77 7.00 -3.10
C ILE A 141 24.91 6.35 -4.19
N THR A 142 25.25 5.14 -4.60
CA THR A 142 24.47 4.42 -5.62
C THR A 142 23.04 4.13 -5.14
N LEU A 143 22.86 3.81 -3.86
CA LEU A 143 21.55 3.61 -3.24
C LEU A 143 20.72 4.89 -3.24
N ALA A 144 21.30 6.03 -2.87
CA ALA A 144 20.62 7.32 -2.93
C ALA A 144 20.19 7.69 -4.35
N ILE A 145 21.04 7.45 -5.35
CA ILE A 145 20.71 7.71 -6.77
C ILE A 145 19.62 6.74 -7.25
N ALA A 146 19.71 5.45 -6.92
CA ALA A 146 18.70 4.45 -7.27
C ALA A 146 17.35 4.77 -6.62
N ALA A 147 17.34 5.11 -5.34
CA ALA A 147 16.14 5.50 -4.61
C ALA A 147 15.54 6.79 -5.19
N THR A 148 16.34 7.81 -5.52
CA THR A 148 15.85 9.02 -6.20
C THR A 148 15.11 8.69 -7.51
N ARG A 149 15.60 7.67 -8.23
CA ARG A 149 15.10 7.29 -9.54
C ARG A 149 13.81 6.48 -9.49
N ILE A 150 13.69 5.55 -8.54
CA ILE A 150 12.60 4.57 -8.50
C ILE A 150 11.55 4.92 -7.44
N VAL A 151 12.01 5.32 -6.27
CA VAL A 151 11.17 5.59 -5.09
C VAL A 151 10.73 7.05 -5.08
N GLY A 152 11.61 7.95 -5.54
CA GLY A 152 11.42 9.39 -5.51
C GLY A 152 12.45 10.08 -4.62
N ILE A 153 12.46 11.42 -4.65
CA ILE A 153 13.48 12.23 -3.96
C ILE A 153 13.28 12.29 -2.44
N ALA A 154 12.07 12.01 -1.95
CA ALA A 154 11.73 12.11 -0.52
C ALA A 154 12.59 11.16 0.32
N LEU A 155 12.71 9.88 -0.06
CA LEU A 155 13.45 8.89 0.73
C LEU A 155 14.96 9.21 0.85
N PRO A 156 15.68 9.53 -0.25
CA PRO A 156 17.07 9.98 -0.18
C PRO A 156 17.26 11.27 0.62
N ILE A 157 16.33 12.22 0.55
CA ILE A 157 16.40 13.45 1.34
C ILE A 157 16.31 13.12 2.82
N ILE A 158 15.34 12.30 3.24
CA ILE A 158 15.19 11.90 4.64
C ILE A 158 16.46 11.16 5.11
N ALA A 159 16.95 10.19 4.34
CA ALA A 159 18.20 9.49 4.63
C ALA A 159 19.40 10.45 4.73
N GLY A 160 19.49 11.43 3.84
CA GLY A 160 20.52 12.46 3.85
C GLY A 160 20.44 13.38 5.06
N ILE A 161 19.22 13.77 5.48
CA ILE A 161 18.99 14.60 6.67
C ILE A 161 19.43 13.85 7.94
N VAL A 162 19.08 12.57 8.09
CA VAL A 162 19.49 11.81 9.29
C VAL A 162 20.98 11.50 9.32
N ILE A 163 21.62 11.29 8.16
CA ILE A 163 23.09 11.20 8.07
C ILE A 163 23.71 12.55 8.44
N LEU A 164 23.19 13.65 7.88
CA LEU A 164 23.66 15.00 8.17
C LEU A 164 23.54 15.32 9.66
N TYR A 165 22.44 14.91 10.29
CA TYR A 165 22.25 15.03 11.74
C TYR A 165 23.34 14.24 12.49
N GLY A 166 23.56 12.96 12.16
CA GLY A 166 24.57 12.14 12.83
C GLY A 166 26.02 12.66 12.73
N ILE A 167 26.38 13.37 11.65
CA ILE A 167 27.71 14.00 11.53
C ILE A 167 27.83 15.34 12.28
N THR A 168 26.74 15.87 12.82
CA THR A 168 26.78 17.06 13.69
C THR A 168 27.12 16.70 15.14
N GLY A 169 27.72 17.63 15.87
CA GLY A 169 28.03 17.50 17.29
C GLY A 169 29.52 17.69 17.60
N PRO A 170 29.89 17.82 18.90
CA PRO A 170 31.27 18.10 19.32
C PRO A 170 32.32 17.08 18.85
N ALA A 171 31.92 15.82 18.69
CA ALA A 171 32.73 14.70 18.20
C ALA A 171 32.43 14.32 16.73
N GLY A 172 31.47 15.01 16.10
CA GLY A 172 31.12 14.81 14.70
C GLY A 172 32.07 15.51 13.74
N ILE A 173 31.86 15.29 12.43
CA ILE A 173 32.59 15.98 11.36
C ILE A 173 32.27 17.48 11.36
N ILE A 174 31.01 17.84 11.64
CA ILE A 174 30.54 19.22 11.70
C ILE A 174 30.38 19.57 13.19
N PRO A 175 31.26 20.43 13.76
CA PRO A 175 31.18 20.84 15.16
C PRO A 175 30.08 21.89 15.38
N LEU A 176 28.84 21.51 15.05
CA LEU A 176 27.62 22.27 15.31
C LEU A 176 26.91 21.61 16.48
N THR A 177 26.64 22.38 17.54
CA THR A 177 25.80 21.95 18.65
C THR A 177 24.36 22.39 18.38
N PRO A 178 23.46 21.48 17.98
CA PRO A 178 22.04 21.81 17.85
C PRO A 178 21.43 22.21 19.20
N PRO A 179 20.27 22.91 19.23
CA PRO A 179 19.57 23.28 20.46
C PRO A 179 19.32 22.09 21.39
N ASP A 180 19.26 22.34 22.70
CA ASP A 180 19.15 21.29 23.74
C ASP A 180 18.06 20.26 23.46
N VAL A 181 16.90 20.69 22.94
CA VAL A 181 15.74 19.84 22.59
C VAL A 181 16.04 18.79 21.52
N ILE A 182 17.04 19.04 20.66
CA ILE A 182 17.44 18.14 19.58
C ILE A 182 18.93 17.74 19.68
N PHE A 183 19.58 17.98 20.82
CA PHE A 183 20.94 17.54 21.10
C PHE A 183 20.91 16.13 21.73
N LEU A 184 20.86 15.10 20.88
CA LEU A 184 20.66 13.70 21.32
C LEU A 184 21.93 12.84 21.27
N HIS A 185 23.00 13.35 20.64
CA HIS A 185 24.26 12.66 20.47
C HIS A 185 25.45 13.62 20.38
N ASN A 186 26.66 13.10 20.61
CA ASN A 186 27.90 13.87 20.50
C ASN A 186 28.43 14.00 19.07
N GLY A 187 27.88 13.25 18.12
CA GLY A 187 28.30 13.25 16.72
C GLY A 187 29.24 12.09 16.39
N TYR A 188 29.27 11.72 15.12
CA TYR A 188 29.99 10.55 14.61
C TYR A 188 30.88 10.88 13.42
N ASP A 189 32.03 10.21 13.33
CA ASP A 189 32.87 10.25 12.15
C ASP A 189 32.32 9.35 11.01
N TRP A 190 32.90 9.49 9.82
CA TRP A 190 32.43 8.73 8.65
C TRP A 190 32.69 7.22 8.79
N GLN A 191 33.75 6.81 9.50
CA GLN A 191 34.08 5.41 9.70
C GLN A 191 33.03 4.73 10.57
N GLN A 192 32.60 5.38 11.65
CA GLN A 192 31.54 4.92 12.54
C GLN A 192 30.20 4.83 11.81
N ILE A 193 29.89 5.81 10.95
CA ILE A 193 28.68 5.78 10.13
C ILE A 193 28.71 4.60 9.14
N ILE A 194 29.83 4.36 8.44
CA ILE A 194 29.95 3.17 7.58
C ILE A 194 29.84 1.88 8.39
N GLN A 195 30.47 1.82 9.56
CA GLN A 195 30.39 0.66 10.44
C GLN A 195 28.93 0.34 10.77
N GLN A 196 28.15 1.35 11.18
CA GLN A 196 26.74 1.19 11.50
C GLN A 196 25.90 0.87 10.26
N LEU A 197 26.07 1.61 9.16
CA LEU A 197 25.16 1.53 8.03
C LEU A 197 25.45 0.39 7.06
N TYR A 198 26.72 0.04 6.85
CA TYR A 198 27.13 -0.88 5.80
C TYR A 198 27.77 -2.17 6.32
N ILE A 199 28.40 -2.16 7.49
CA ILE A 199 29.02 -3.38 8.06
C ILE A 199 28.07 -4.12 8.99
N SER A 200 27.36 -3.38 9.84
CA SER A 200 26.41 -3.96 10.80
C SER A 200 25.13 -4.49 10.11
N THR A 201 24.32 -5.20 10.91
CA THR A 201 22.97 -5.64 10.56
C THR A 201 21.87 -4.72 11.09
N GLU A 202 22.22 -3.51 11.54
CA GLU A 202 21.25 -2.50 11.99
C GLU A 202 21.02 -1.39 10.93
N GLY A 203 21.86 -1.35 9.90
CA GLY A 203 21.74 -0.43 8.78
C GLY A 203 21.09 -1.03 7.54
N ILE A 204 21.75 -0.87 6.39
CA ILE A 204 21.28 -1.31 5.07
C ILE A 204 20.98 -2.80 5.03
N TRP A 205 21.79 -3.61 5.73
CA TRP A 205 21.62 -5.06 5.82
C TRP A 205 20.67 -5.51 6.92
N GLY A 206 19.96 -4.59 7.56
CA GLY A 206 19.05 -4.91 8.65
C GLY A 206 17.74 -5.53 8.20
N THR A 207 16.82 -5.59 9.15
CA THR A 207 15.52 -6.23 9.01
C THR A 207 14.77 -5.85 7.72
N PRO A 208 14.73 -4.58 7.26
CA PRO A 208 14.00 -4.23 6.03
C PRO A 208 14.43 -5.02 4.79
N ILE A 209 15.74 -5.06 4.47
CA ILE A 209 16.22 -5.76 3.27
C ILE A 209 16.17 -7.28 3.46
N GLN A 210 16.33 -7.77 4.70
CA GLN A 210 16.24 -9.20 4.99
C GLN A 210 14.81 -9.68 4.73
N VAL A 211 13.81 -9.02 5.31
CA VAL A 211 12.37 -9.25 5.06
C VAL A 211 12.05 -9.21 3.57
N SER A 212 12.54 -8.16 2.90
CA SER A 212 12.41 -7.98 1.45
C SER A 212 12.88 -9.21 0.67
N ALA A 213 14.03 -9.75 1.06
CA ALA A 213 14.70 -10.81 0.35
C ALA A 213 14.18 -12.22 0.68
N THR A 214 13.73 -12.48 1.91
CA THR A 214 13.40 -13.84 2.36
C THR A 214 11.95 -14.24 2.15
N PHE A 215 11.00 -13.32 2.34
CA PHE A 215 9.56 -13.61 2.20
C PHE A 215 8.86 -12.68 1.22
N VAL A 216 9.04 -11.36 1.32
CA VAL A 216 8.28 -10.39 0.51
C VAL A 216 8.41 -10.68 -0.98
N PHE A 217 9.61 -11.00 -1.46
CA PHE A 217 9.84 -11.38 -2.85
C PHE A 217 8.87 -12.48 -3.32
N LEU A 218 8.68 -13.53 -2.52
CA LEU A 218 7.84 -14.67 -2.88
C LEU A 218 6.38 -14.25 -3.00
N PHE A 219 5.88 -13.39 -2.10
CA PHE A 219 4.51 -12.89 -2.17
C PHE A 219 4.30 -11.94 -3.36
N VAL A 220 5.28 -11.09 -3.68
CA VAL A 220 5.25 -10.24 -4.88
C VAL A 220 5.25 -11.10 -6.15
N LEU A 221 6.08 -12.16 -6.19
CA LEU A 221 6.12 -13.11 -7.29
C LEU A 221 4.80 -13.91 -7.42
N PHE A 222 4.23 -14.35 -6.30
CA PHE A 222 2.93 -15.01 -6.26
C PHE A 222 1.84 -14.10 -6.82
N GLY A 223 1.79 -12.83 -6.40
CA GLY A 223 0.84 -11.85 -6.90
C GLY A 223 0.99 -11.60 -8.41
N ALA A 224 2.22 -11.45 -8.88
CA ALA A 224 2.51 -11.28 -10.31
C ALA A 224 2.10 -12.51 -11.15
N LEU A 225 2.36 -13.73 -10.67
CA LEU A 225 1.91 -14.96 -11.33
C LEU A 225 0.38 -15.09 -11.31
N LEU A 226 -0.27 -14.65 -10.23
CA LEU A 226 -1.72 -14.78 -10.08
C LEU A 226 -2.45 -13.80 -11.01
N ASP A 227 -1.90 -12.60 -11.17
CA ASP A 227 -2.36 -11.65 -12.17
C ASP A 227 -2.18 -12.19 -13.60
N ARG A 228 -1.00 -12.73 -13.91
CA ARG A 228 -0.72 -13.41 -15.19
C ARG A 228 -1.63 -14.61 -15.45
N ALA A 229 -2.08 -15.32 -14.41
CA ALA A 229 -3.04 -16.41 -14.56
C ALA A 229 -4.43 -15.91 -15.05
N GLY A 230 -4.74 -14.63 -14.81
CA GLY A 230 -6.00 -13.97 -15.20
C GLY A 230 -6.94 -13.68 -14.03
N ALA A 231 -6.44 -13.69 -12.78
CA ALA A 231 -7.28 -13.49 -11.60
C ALA A 231 -7.82 -12.05 -11.47
N GLY A 232 -7.03 -11.03 -11.85
CA GLY A 232 -7.43 -9.62 -11.76
C GLY A 232 -8.73 -9.33 -12.52
N GLN A 233 -8.78 -9.71 -13.81
CA GLN A 233 -10.00 -9.54 -14.62
C GLN A 233 -11.18 -10.34 -14.07
N TYR A 234 -10.92 -11.56 -13.58
CA TYR A 234 -11.98 -12.39 -13.00
C TYR A 234 -12.63 -11.72 -11.78
N PHE A 235 -11.85 -11.10 -10.90
CA PHE A 235 -12.39 -10.42 -9.72
C PHE A 235 -13.24 -9.20 -10.09
N VAL A 236 -12.83 -8.45 -11.12
CA VAL A 236 -13.61 -7.34 -11.68
C VAL A 236 -14.95 -7.83 -12.21
N ASP A 237 -14.94 -8.84 -13.08
CA ASP A 237 -16.16 -9.39 -13.69
C ASP A 237 -17.12 -9.96 -12.63
N LEU A 238 -16.58 -10.65 -11.62
CA LEU A 238 -17.36 -11.21 -10.52
C LEU A 238 -18.04 -10.10 -9.69
N ALA A 239 -17.30 -9.06 -9.30
CA ALA A 239 -17.85 -7.95 -8.54
C ALA A 239 -18.97 -7.24 -9.32
N TYR A 240 -18.79 -7.04 -10.63
CA TYR A 240 -19.80 -6.44 -11.50
C TYR A 240 -21.05 -7.30 -11.65
N SER A 241 -20.88 -8.61 -11.85
CA SER A 241 -22.00 -9.54 -11.96
C SER A 241 -22.89 -9.57 -10.71
N GLY A 242 -22.29 -9.37 -9.53
CA GLY A 242 -23.01 -9.39 -8.26
C GLY A 242 -23.62 -8.04 -7.86
N LEU A 243 -22.93 -6.92 -8.13
CA LEU A 243 -23.28 -5.61 -7.56
C LEU A 243 -23.72 -4.56 -8.57
N GLY A 244 -23.48 -4.75 -9.87
CA GLY A 244 -23.68 -3.72 -10.90
C GLY A 244 -25.13 -3.24 -11.04
N SER A 245 -26.12 -4.08 -10.77
CA SER A 245 -27.55 -3.74 -10.91
C SER A 245 -28.11 -2.92 -9.74
N TYR A 246 -27.39 -2.85 -8.62
CA TYR A 246 -27.85 -2.06 -7.46
C TYR A 246 -27.70 -0.57 -7.73
N ARG A 247 -28.39 0.26 -6.94
CA ARG A 247 -28.19 1.71 -6.96
C ARG A 247 -26.75 2.07 -6.57
N GLY A 248 -26.05 2.82 -7.43
CA GLY A 248 -24.60 3.04 -7.30
C GLY A 248 -23.78 1.76 -7.52
N GLY A 249 -24.37 0.78 -8.21
CA GLY A 249 -23.83 -0.56 -8.41
C GLY A 249 -22.42 -0.55 -8.99
N PRO A 250 -22.11 0.28 -10.00
CA PRO A 250 -20.76 0.30 -10.54
C PRO A 250 -19.68 0.73 -9.55
N ALA A 251 -19.98 1.69 -8.67
CA ALA A 251 -19.06 2.11 -7.62
C ALA A 251 -18.91 1.05 -6.53
N LYS A 252 -20.00 0.37 -6.14
CA LYS A 252 -19.93 -0.75 -5.20
C LYS A 252 -19.12 -1.93 -5.75
N ALA A 253 -19.33 -2.24 -7.03
CA ALA A 253 -18.57 -3.25 -7.74
C ALA A 253 -17.09 -2.86 -7.84
N ALA A 254 -16.77 -1.59 -8.11
CA ALA A 254 -15.40 -1.09 -8.08
C ALA A 254 -14.75 -1.34 -6.72
N VAL A 255 -15.43 -0.96 -5.62
CA VAL A 255 -14.94 -1.18 -4.26
C VAL A 255 -14.66 -2.65 -3.96
N VAL A 256 -15.55 -3.56 -4.35
CA VAL A 256 -15.34 -5.00 -4.14
C VAL A 256 -14.28 -5.58 -5.08
N ALA A 257 -14.19 -5.11 -6.32
CA ALA A 257 -13.16 -5.52 -7.26
C ALA A 257 -11.76 -5.12 -6.76
N SER A 258 -11.60 -3.88 -6.29
CA SER A 258 -10.34 -3.41 -5.72
C SER A 258 -10.02 -4.10 -4.38
N LEU A 259 -11.04 -4.50 -3.60
CA LEU A 259 -10.84 -5.36 -2.42
C LEU A 259 -10.23 -6.70 -2.82
N LEU A 260 -10.86 -7.42 -3.75
CA LEU A 260 -10.40 -8.74 -4.18
C LEU A 260 -9.05 -8.69 -4.90
N THR A 261 -8.80 -7.65 -5.69
CA THR A 261 -7.52 -7.42 -6.38
C THR A 261 -6.44 -6.95 -5.41
N GLY A 262 -6.80 -6.14 -4.40
CA GLY A 262 -5.90 -5.64 -3.36
C GLY A 262 -5.32 -6.73 -2.48
N VAL A 263 -6.11 -7.79 -2.22
CA VAL A 263 -5.65 -9.05 -1.58
C VAL A 263 -4.42 -9.62 -2.29
N VAL A 264 -4.27 -9.36 -3.59
CA VAL A 264 -3.19 -9.89 -4.44
C VAL A 264 -2.06 -8.90 -4.65
N SER A 265 -2.36 -7.66 -5.06
CA SER A 265 -1.31 -6.74 -5.54
C SER A 265 -0.53 -6.08 -4.41
N GLY A 266 -1.18 -5.79 -3.27
CA GLY A 266 -0.58 -5.01 -2.18
C GLY A 266 -0.05 -3.62 -2.61
N SER A 267 -0.49 -3.10 -3.76
CA SER A 267 -0.08 -1.81 -4.33
C SER A 267 -1.30 -1.00 -4.75
N SER A 268 -1.41 0.23 -4.25
CA SER A 268 -2.52 1.13 -4.54
C SER A 268 -2.54 1.60 -6.01
N THR A 269 -1.37 1.87 -6.61
CA THR A 269 -1.23 2.29 -8.01
C THR A 269 -1.55 1.15 -8.97
N ALA A 270 -0.97 -0.04 -8.74
CA ALA A 270 -1.22 -1.20 -9.57
C ALA A 270 -2.69 -1.63 -9.51
N ASN A 271 -3.29 -1.60 -8.31
CA ASN A 271 -4.72 -1.90 -8.14
C ASN A 271 -5.56 -0.87 -8.90
N THR A 272 -5.29 0.44 -8.74
CA THR A 272 -6.02 1.51 -9.44
C THR A 272 -6.01 1.34 -10.95
N VAL A 273 -4.91 0.92 -11.57
CA VAL A 273 -4.89 0.71 -13.03
C VAL A 273 -5.57 -0.59 -13.43
N THR A 274 -5.36 -1.66 -12.67
CA THR A 274 -5.94 -2.97 -12.96
C THR A 274 -7.47 -2.92 -12.90
N THR A 275 -8.04 -2.38 -11.83
CA THR A 275 -9.50 -2.27 -11.67
C THR A 275 -10.05 -1.01 -12.32
N GLY A 276 -9.37 0.14 -12.19
CA GLY A 276 -9.82 1.45 -12.69
C GLY A 276 -10.04 1.54 -14.19
N THR A 277 -9.26 0.82 -14.99
CA THR A 277 -9.40 0.82 -16.47
C THR A 277 -10.76 0.31 -16.93
N PHE A 278 -11.44 -0.48 -16.08
CA PHE A 278 -12.80 -0.95 -16.31
C PHE A 278 -13.82 -0.22 -15.45
N THR A 279 -13.47 0.06 -14.20
CA THR A 279 -14.45 0.56 -13.22
C THR A 279 -14.77 2.04 -13.37
N ILE A 280 -13.76 2.87 -13.66
CA ILE A 280 -13.92 4.32 -13.82
C ILE A 280 -14.83 4.64 -15.01
N PRO A 281 -14.61 4.09 -16.22
CA PRO A 281 -15.50 4.34 -17.35
C PRO A 281 -16.94 3.91 -17.06
N LEU A 282 -17.13 2.79 -16.37
CA LEU A 282 -18.47 2.30 -16.06
C LEU A 282 -19.20 3.16 -15.02
N MET A 283 -18.49 3.65 -14.00
CA MET A 283 -19.02 4.65 -13.06
C MET A 283 -19.45 5.92 -13.81
N ARG A 284 -18.65 6.38 -14.78
CA ARG A 284 -18.99 7.55 -15.61
C ARG A 284 -20.25 7.32 -16.44
N ARG A 285 -20.42 6.14 -17.05
CA ARG A 285 -21.64 5.80 -17.84
C ARG A 285 -22.93 5.93 -17.04
N VAL A 286 -22.92 5.55 -15.76
CA VAL A 286 -24.13 5.66 -14.90
C VAL A 286 -24.32 7.06 -14.28
N GLY A 287 -23.40 7.99 -14.56
CA GLY A 287 -23.54 9.40 -14.19
C GLY A 287 -22.61 9.91 -13.09
N TYR A 288 -21.58 9.16 -12.66
CA TYR A 288 -20.57 9.71 -11.75
C TYR A 288 -19.70 10.77 -12.47
N PRO A 289 -19.47 11.94 -11.85
CA PRO A 289 -18.50 12.90 -12.37
C PRO A 289 -17.08 12.29 -12.44
N PRO A 290 -16.24 12.68 -13.42
CA PRO A 290 -14.88 12.18 -13.57
C PRO A 290 -14.04 12.16 -12.29
N ILE A 291 -14.01 13.29 -11.56
CA ILE A 291 -13.28 13.44 -10.30
C ILE A 291 -13.73 12.39 -9.27
N LYS A 292 -15.05 12.14 -9.17
CA LYS A 292 -15.60 11.22 -8.17
C LYS A 292 -15.43 9.77 -8.57
N ALA A 293 -15.56 9.44 -9.85
CA ALA A 293 -15.26 8.11 -10.35
C ALA A 293 -13.79 7.74 -10.08
N GLY A 294 -12.85 8.63 -10.41
CA GLY A 294 -11.43 8.45 -10.10
C GLY A 294 -11.16 8.39 -8.60
N ALA A 295 -11.82 9.23 -7.80
CA ALA A 295 -11.64 9.25 -6.34
C ALA A 295 -12.17 8.00 -5.64
N VAL A 296 -13.31 7.45 -6.07
CA VAL A 296 -13.82 6.17 -5.55
C VAL A 296 -12.83 5.04 -5.83
N GLU A 297 -12.30 4.99 -7.05
CA GLU A 297 -11.34 3.97 -7.44
C GLU A 297 -10.02 4.08 -6.69
N CYS A 298 -9.48 5.31 -6.58
CA CYS A 298 -8.29 5.60 -5.81
C CYS A 298 -8.46 5.16 -4.35
N ALA A 299 -9.56 5.56 -3.71
CA ALA A 299 -9.86 5.20 -2.32
C ALA A 299 -10.00 3.68 -2.12
N ALA A 300 -10.69 3.00 -3.03
CA ALA A 300 -10.86 1.55 -3.00
C ALA A 300 -9.53 0.81 -3.17
N SER A 301 -8.65 1.34 -4.02
CA SER A 301 -7.36 0.76 -4.35
C SER A 301 -6.33 0.98 -3.25
N THR A 302 -6.30 2.17 -2.64
CA THR A 302 -5.46 2.50 -1.48
C THR A 302 -5.77 1.57 -0.30
N ASN A 303 -7.06 1.36 -0.01
CA ASN A 303 -7.50 0.40 1.00
C ASN A 303 -7.08 -1.06 0.71
N GLY A 304 -6.72 -1.40 -0.52
CA GLY A 304 -6.28 -2.75 -0.90
C GLY A 304 -5.04 -3.20 -0.13
N GLN A 305 -4.21 -2.24 0.27
CA GLN A 305 -3.01 -2.49 1.06
C GLN A 305 -3.29 -2.92 2.50
N LEU A 306 -4.51 -2.67 3.00
CA LEU A 306 -4.96 -3.11 4.33
C LEU A 306 -5.42 -4.56 4.36
N MET A 307 -5.76 -5.14 3.20
CA MET A 307 -6.49 -6.40 3.13
C MET A 307 -5.57 -7.63 3.26
N PRO A 308 -5.77 -8.50 4.26
CA PRO A 308 -5.10 -9.80 4.34
C PRO A 308 -5.42 -10.75 3.16
N PRO A 309 -4.52 -11.69 2.80
CA PRO A 309 -3.33 -12.10 3.54
C PRO A 309 -2.00 -11.64 2.92
N ILE A 310 -2.01 -10.72 1.97
CA ILE A 310 -0.76 -10.20 1.39
C ILE A 310 -0.43 -8.83 1.97
N MET A 311 -1.40 -7.92 2.13
CA MET A 311 -1.27 -6.62 2.84
C MET A 311 -0.04 -5.76 2.44
N GLY A 312 0.51 -5.98 1.24
CA GLY A 312 1.77 -5.40 0.81
C GLY A 312 3.00 -5.85 1.62
N ALA A 313 4.20 -5.43 1.18
CA ALA A 313 5.46 -5.82 1.81
C ALA A 313 5.63 -5.29 3.25
N ALA A 314 5.01 -4.15 3.56
CA ALA A 314 5.07 -3.50 4.86
C ALA A 314 4.53 -4.36 6.01
N ALA A 315 3.46 -5.13 5.78
CA ALA A 315 2.87 -5.99 6.80
C ALA A 315 3.84 -7.09 7.24
N PHE A 316 4.64 -7.62 6.31
CA PHE A 316 5.67 -8.59 6.65
C PHE A 316 6.78 -7.98 7.52
N ILE A 317 7.24 -6.77 7.17
CA ILE A 317 8.22 -6.04 8.00
C ILE A 317 7.63 -5.78 9.39
N MET A 318 6.34 -5.46 9.47
CA MET A 318 5.63 -5.26 10.72
C MET A 318 5.63 -6.50 11.60
N ALA A 319 5.28 -7.66 11.05
CA ALA A 319 5.32 -8.92 11.79
C ALA A 319 6.72 -9.20 12.35
N THR A 320 7.77 -8.93 11.58
CA THR A 320 9.16 -9.10 12.03
C THR A 320 9.58 -8.09 13.09
N PHE A 321 9.24 -6.80 12.96
CA PHE A 321 9.52 -5.78 13.98
C PHE A 321 8.80 -6.08 15.31
N LEU A 322 7.56 -6.57 15.23
CA LEU A 322 6.78 -6.95 16.40
C LEU A 322 7.18 -8.33 16.97
N ASN A 323 8.01 -9.09 16.24
CA ASN A 323 8.36 -10.46 16.55
C ASN A 323 7.13 -11.36 16.79
N ILE A 324 6.13 -11.23 15.91
CA ILE A 324 4.92 -12.08 15.92
C ILE A 324 4.82 -12.89 14.61
N PRO A 325 4.23 -14.09 14.64
CA PRO A 325 3.91 -14.81 13.42
C PRO A 325 3.03 -13.98 12.48
N TYR A 326 3.32 -14.03 11.17
CA TYR A 326 2.53 -13.30 10.17
C TYR A 326 1.04 -13.71 10.15
N SER A 327 0.75 -14.99 10.43
CA SER A 327 -0.62 -15.49 10.59
C SER A 327 -1.39 -14.79 11.72
N GLN A 328 -0.70 -14.38 12.78
CA GLN A 328 -1.29 -13.62 13.87
C GLN A 328 -1.59 -12.17 13.44
N LEU A 329 -0.69 -11.55 12.68
CA LEU A 329 -0.92 -10.21 12.13
C LEU A 329 -2.13 -10.18 11.17
N ILE A 330 -2.32 -11.23 10.36
CA ILE A 330 -3.51 -11.40 9.49
C ILE A 330 -4.79 -11.35 10.33
N ILE A 331 -4.83 -12.07 11.46
CA ILE A 331 -6.00 -12.11 12.34
C ILE A 331 -6.28 -10.73 12.93
N TYR A 332 -5.24 -10.01 13.35
CA TYR A 332 -5.39 -8.67 13.92
C TYR A 332 -5.89 -7.64 12.91
N ALA A 333 -5.50 -7.76 11.64
CA ALA A 333 -5.82 -6.78 10.61
C ALA A 333 -7.17 -7.01 9.91
N ILE A 334 -7.71 -8.24 9.92
CA ILE A 334 -8.88 -8.58 9.10
C ILE A 334 -10.13 -7.77 9.46
N VAL A 335 -10.43 -7.60 10.74
CA VAL A 335 -11.62 -6.87 11.20
C VAL A 335 -11.52 -5.37 10.84
N PRO A 336 -10.44 -4.65 11.19
CA PRO A 336 -10.24 -3.27 10.73
C PRO A 336 -10.28 -3.09 9.21
N ALA A 337 -9.69 -4.02 8.44
CA ALA A 337 -9.69 -3.95 6.99
C ALA A 337 -11.11 -4.08 6.41
N LEU A 338 -11.90 -5.05 6.90
CA LEU A 338 -13.29 -5.23 6.49
C LEU A 338 -14.16 -4.03 6.87
N LEU A 339 -13.95 -3.45 8.05
CA LEU A 339 -14.66 -2.23 8.48
C LEU A 339 -14.32 -1.02 7.58
N SER A 340 -13.07 -0.88 7.17
CA SER A 340 -12.65 0.17 6.24
C SER A 340 -13.38 0.09 4.89
N TYR A 341 -13.49 -1.13 4.34
CA TYR A 341 -14.22 -1.40 3.11
C TYR A 341 -15.74 -1.30 3.25
N LEU A 342 -16.31 -1.74 4.39
CA LEU A 342 -17.72 -1.56 4.68
C LEU A 342 -18.08 -0.07 4.73
N GLY A 343 -17.25 0.73 5.40
CA GLY A 343 -17.37 2.18 5.39
C GLY A 343 -17.32 2.75 3.97
N LEU A 344 -16.45 2.23 3.10
CA LEU A 344 -16.34 2.68 1.71
C LEU A 344 -17.58 2.32 0.88
N LEU A 345 -18.06 1.09 0.99
CA LEU A 345 -19.29 0.62 0.35
C LEU A 345 -20.49 1.47 0.75
N PHE A 346 -20.58 1.84 2.02
CA PHE A 346 -21.62 2.72 2.52
C PHE A 346 -21.44 4.15 2.02
N MET A 347 -20.20 4.66 1.96
CA MET A 347 -19.90 5.99 1.44
C MET A 347 -20.32 6.11 -0.03
N VAL A 348 -19.91 5.18 -0.90
CA VAL A 348 -20.30 5.20 -2.32
C VAL A 348 -21.81 5.05 -2.50
N HIS A 349 -22.47 4.34 -1.58
CA HIS A 349 -23.92 4.25 -1.56
C HIS A 349 -24.59 5.59 -1.22
N MET A 350 -24.13 6.29 -0.17
CA MET A 350 -24.60 7.63 0.18
C MET A 350 -24.39 8.63 -0.96
N GLU A 351 -23.24 8.52 -1.63
CA GLU A 351 -22.91 9.38 -2.76
C GLU A 351 -23.83 9.14 -3.97
N ALA A 352 -24.14 7.87 -4.27
CA ALA A 352 -25.13 7.50 -5.28
C ALA A 352 -26.55 8.00 -4.94
N LEU A 353 -26.92 7.98 -3.66
CA LEU A 353 -28.21 8.50 -3.20
C LEU A 353 -28.28 10.01 -3.44
N LYS A 354 -27.25 10.75 -3.00
CA LYS A 354 -27.12 12.20 -3.12
C LYS A 354 -27.19 12.70 -4.57
N MET A 355 -26.67 11.91 -5.52
CA MET A 355 -26.71 12.21 -6.97
C MET A 355 -27.94 11.66 -7.69
N ASN A 356 -28.76 10.86 -7.02
CA ASN A 356 -29.88 10.16 -7.63
C ASN A 356 -29.53 9.23 -8.79
N LEU A 357 -28.40 8.52 -8.68
CA LEU A 357 -27.95 7.56 -9.70
C LEU A 357 -28.78 6.27 -9.65
N ALA A 358 -28.91 5.60 -10.80
CA ALA A 358 -29.52 4.28 -10.92
C ALA A 358 -28.46 3.16 -10.97
N GLY A 359 -28.91 1.90 -10.93
CA GLY A 359 -28.07 0.75 -11.25
C GLY A 359 -28.05 0.45 -12.74
N MET A 360 -27.15 -0.42 -13.18
CA MET A 360 -27.10 -0.84 -14.58
C MET A 360 -28.20 -1.86 -14.92
N PRO A 361 -28.70 -1.88 -16.16
CA PRO A 361 -29.55 -2.95 -16.65
C PRO A 361 -28.86 -4.31 -16.50
N LYS A 362 -29.59 -5.33 -16.03
CA LYS A 362 -29.04 -6.70 -15.87
C LYS A 362 -28.55 -7.30 -17.19
N ALA A 363 -29.05 -6.84 -18.33
CA ALA A 363 -28.63 -7.28 -19.65
C ALA A 363 -27.20 -6.85 -20.01
N ASP A 364 -26.71 -5.75 -19.43
CA ASP A 364 -25.37 -5.22 -19.68
C ASP A 364 -24.32 -5.84 -18.73
N LEU A 365 -24.75 -6.76 -17.86
CA LEU A 365 -23.92 -7.39 -16.84
C LEU A 365 -23.58 -8.83 -17.21
N PRO A 366 -22.35 -9.28 -16.90
CA PRO A 366 -22.03 -10.70 -16.99
C PRO A 366 -22.90 -11.50 -16.00
N PRO A 367 -23.36 -12.71 -16.36
CA PRO A 367 -24.16 -13.53 -15.47
C PRO A 367 -23.32 -14.04 -14.29
N PHE A 368 -23.84 -13.93 -13.07
CA PHE A 368 -23.10 -14.20 -11.84
C PHE A 368 -22.55 -15.64 -11.76
N TRP A 369 -23.44 -16.64 -11.86
CA TRP A 369 -23.05 -18.03 -11.60
C TRP A 369 -22.05 -18.61 -12.64
N PRO A 370 -22.23 -18.38 -13.95
CA PRO A 370 -21.21 -18.77 -14.94
C PRO A 370 -19.88 -18.06 -14.74
N THR A 371 -19.91 -16.77 -14.37
CA THR A 371 -18.69 -16.00 -14.09
C THR A 371 -17.94 -16.58 -12.91
N PHE A 372 -18.63 -16.82 -11.79
CA PHE A 372 -18.07 -17.41 -10.58
C PHE A 372 -17.43 -18.78 -10.83
N MET A 373 -18.16 -19.70 -11.48
CA MET A 373 -17.64 -21.05 -11.78
C MET A 373 -16.43 -21.03 -12.73
N LYS A 374 -16.36 -20.05 -13.64
CA LYS A 374 -15.26 -19.94 -14.62
C LYS A 374 -13.92 -19.54 -14.00
N GLY A 375 -13.91 -18.89 -12.83
CA GLY A 375 -12.68 -18.40 -12.20
C GLY A 375 -12.44 -18.83 -10.76
N ILE A 376 -13.32 -19.64 -10.16
CA ILE A 376 -13.14 -20.15 -8.79
C ILE A 376 -11.80 -20.88 -8.60
N HIS A 377 -11.24 -21.46 -9.66
CA HIS A 377 -9.95 -22.14 -9.61
C HIS A 377 -8.78 -21.20 -9.27
N TYR A 378 -8.88 -19.88 -9.56
CA TYR A 378 -7.87 -18.91 -9.14
C TYR A 378 -7.80 -18.72 -7.62
N LEU A 379 -8.85 -19.09 -6.88
CA LEU A 379 -8.84 -19.06 -5.42
C LEU A 379 -8.09 -20.24 -4.82
N ILE A 380 -7.88 -21.33 -5.57
CA ILE A 380 -7.23 -22.55 -5.05
C ILE A 380 -5.81 -22.24 -4.52
N PRO A 381 -4.93 -21.53 -5.26
CA PRO A 381 -3.61 -21.09 -4.74
C PRO A 381 -3.68 -20.20 -3.50
N VAL A 382 -4.65 -19.29 -3.43
CA VAL A 382 -4.81 -18.38 -2.30
C VAL A 382 -5.29 -19.14 -1.05
N VAL A 383 -6.27 -20.02 -1.20
CA VAL A 383 -6.80 -20.85 -0.11
C VAL A 383 -5.74 -21.83 0.37
N PHE A 384 -4.97 -22.42 -0.54
CA PHE A 384 -3.87 -23.32 -0.18
C PHE A 384 -2.77 -22.59 0.60
N LEU A 385 -2.36 -21.39 0.15
CA LEU A 385 -1.44 -20.53 0.88
C LEU A 385 -1.95 -20.25 2.30
N LEU A 386 -3.21 -19.84 2.41
CA LEU A 386 -3.84 -19.54 3.70
C LEU A 386 -3.94 -20.75 4.61
N TYR A 387 -4.26 -21.92 4.05
CA TYR A 387 -4.34 -23.16 4.79
C TYR A 387 -2.98 -23.56 5.36
N GLU A 388 -1.93 -23.52 4.55
CA GLU A 388 -0.57 -23.83 5.01
C GLU A 388 -0.08 -22.84 6.07
N LEU A 389 -0.35 -21.56 5.86
CA LEU A 389 0.10 -20.48 6.76
C LEU A 389 -0.67 -20.43 8.08
N MET A 390 -2.00 -20.62 8.05
CA MET A 390 -2.86 -20.42 9.23
C MET A 390 -3.19 -21.72 9.97
N TRP A 391 -3.41 -22.82 9.24
CA TRP A 391 -3.83 -24.09 9.84
C TRP A 391 -2.66 -25.04 10.09
N ILE A 392 -1.81 -25.25 9.06
CA ILE A 392 -0.59 -26.06 9.23
C ILE A 392 0.48 -25.28 10.00
N GLN A 393 0.42 -23.95 9.96
CA GLN A 393 1.39 -23.04 10.58
C GLN A 393 2.81 -23.22 10.01
N LEU A 394 2.90 -23.46 8.71
CA LEU A 394 4.17 -23.38 7.99
C LEU A 394 4.67 -21.93 7.97
N THR A 395 5.97 -21.75 7.78
CA THR A 395 6.53 -20.40 7.67
C THR A 395 5.96 -19.67 6.43
N PRO A 396 5.92 -18.32 6.44
CA PRO A 396 5.41 -17.55 5.31
C PRO A 396 6.16 -17.86 4.00
N GLU A 397 7.48 -18.06 4.07
CA GLU A 397 8.30 -18.36 2.90
C GLU A 397 7.93 -19.72 2.31
N ARG A 398 7.74 -20.73 3.17
CA ARG A 398 7.39 -22.09 2.71
C ARG A 398 5.99 -22.14 2.11
N SER A 399 5.04 -21.47 2.75
CA SER A 399 3.65 -21.38 2.27
C SER A 399 3.58 -20.68 0.91
N ALA A 400 4.30 -19.56 0.74
CA ALA A 400 4.38 -18.86 -0.53
C ALA A 400 5.06 -19.71 -1.62
N LEU A 401 6.15 -20.41 -1.30
CA LEU A 401 6.85 -21.28 -2.25
C LEU A 401 5.96 -22.41 -2.78
N ASN A 402 5.24 -23.10 -1.89
CA ASN A 402 4.30 -24.15 -2.24
C ASN A 402 3.13 -23.60 -3.07
N ALA A 403 2.58 -22.44 -2.70
CA ALA A 403 1.52 -21.78 -3.44
C ALA A 403 1.96 -21.32 -4.84
N ILE A 404 3.19 -20.81 -4.99
CA ILE A 404 3.80 -20.49 -6.29
C ILE A 404 3.91 -21.75 -7.16
N ALA A 405 4.40 -22.86 -6.61
CA ALA A 405 4.50 -24.12 -7.34
C ALA A 405 3.12 -24.60 -7.83
N MET A 406 2.10 -24.51 -6.97
CA MET A 406 0.73 -24.87 -7.35
C MET A 406 0.14 -23.91 -8.39
N LEU A 407 0.43 -22.62 -8.30
CA LEU A 407 -0.02 -21.62 -9.26
C LEU A 407 0.66 -21.80 -10.63
N ILE A 408 1.95 -22.15 -10.67
CA ILE A 408 2.64 -22.53 -11.91
C ILE A 408 1.96 -23.75 -12.54
N ALA A 409 1.68 -24.79 -11.75
CA ALA A 409 0.96 -25.97 -12.23
C ALA A 409 -0.44 -25.60 -12.78
N LEU A 410 -1.17 -24.73 -12.08
CA LEU A 410 -2.48 -24.24 -12.50
C LEU A 410 -2.40 -23.49 -13.84
N ILE A 411 -1.44 -22.59 -14.02
CA ILE A 411 -1.26 -21.85 -15.29
C ILE A 411 -0.98 -22.83 -16.44
N LEU A 412 -0.09 -23.80 -16.23
CA LEU A 412 0.24 -24.81 -17.24
C LEU A 412 -0.97 -25.68 -17.61
N ILE A 413 -1.72 -26.16 -16.60
CA ILE A 413 -2.93 -26.96 -16.82
C ILE A 413 -4.02 -26.14 -17.51
N GLN A 414 -4.23 -24.89 -17.10
CA GLN A 414 -5.22 -23.99 -17.68
C GLN A 414 -4.96 -23.74 -19.17
N GLU A 415 -3.73 -23.35 -19.53
CA GLU A 415 -3.40 -23.04 -20.92
C GLU A 415 -3.30 -24.30 -21.78
N ALA A 416 -2.85 -25.44 -21.22
CA ALA A 416 -2.94 -26.74 -21.88
C ALA A 416 -4.39 -27.11 -22.19
N TRP A 417 -5.30 -26.97 -21.23
CA TRP A 417 -6.72 -27.26 -21.43
C TRP A 417 -7.38 -26.33 -22.45
N ARG A 418 -7.08 -25.02 -22.42
CA ARG A 418 -7.53 -24.06 -23.44
C ARG A 418 -7.02 -24.44 -24.83
N GLY A 419 -5.73 -24.77 -24.94
CA GLY A 419 -5.14 -25.24 -26.21
C GLY A 419 -5.82 -26.49 -26.76
N VAL A 420 -6.08 -27.48 -25.90
CA VAL A 420 -6.78 -28.72 -26.30
C VAL A 420 -8.23 -28.46 -26.68
N ARG A 421 -8.94 -27.59 -25.97
CA ARG A 421 -10.33 -27.23 -26.28
C ARG A 421 -10.45 -26.50 -27.62
N ASP A 422 -9.52 -25.59 -27.91
CA ASP A 422 -9.60 -24.71 -29.07
C ASP A 422 -9.02 -25.38 -30.34
N SER A 423 -8.14 -26.38 -30.22
CA SER A 423 -7.45 -27.01 -31.38
C SER A 423 -7.27 -28.54 -31.28
N GLY A 424 -7.98 -29.22 -30.38
CA GLY A 424 -7.87 -30.67 -30.16
C GLY A 424 -6.50 -31.09 -29.58
N ALA A 425 -6.15 -32.37 -29.70
CA ALA A 425 -4.89 -32.90 -29.14
C ALA A 425 -3.62 -32.21 -29.67
N ALA A 426 -3.66 -31.64 -30.89
CA ALA A 426 -2.56 -30.87 -31.46
C ALA A 426 -2.29 -29.55 -30.70
N GLY A 427 -3.30 -29.02 -30.01
CA GLY A 427 -3.20 -27.78 -29.23
C GLY A 427 -2.53 -27.93 -27.86
N LEU A 428 -2.22 -29.15 -27.41
CA LEU A 428 -1.57 -29.39 -26.12
C LEU A 428 -0.18 -28.74 -26.04
N ALA A 429 0.64 -28.94 -27.08
CA ALA A 429 2.00 -28.40 -27.12
C ALA A 429 2.00 -26.86 -27.19
N SER A 430 1.11 -26.27 -28.00
CA SER A 430 0.97 -24.81 -28.07
C SER A 430 0.43 -24.21 -26.77
N GLY A 431 -0.50 -24.91 -26.10
CA GLY A 431 -1.05 -24.51 -24.81
C GLY A 431 0.01 -24.53 -23.70
N LEU A 432 0.79 -25.61 -23.61
CA LEU A 432 1.90 -25.71 -22.66
C LEU A 432 2.97 -24.65 -22.92
N TRP A 433 3.34 -24.41 -24.19
CA TRP A 433 4.28 -23.35 -24.54
C TRP A 433 3.78 -21.97 -24.12
N LYS A 434 2.50 -21.68 -24.35
CA LYS A 434 1.86 -20.44 -23.89
C LYS A 434 1.89 -20.36 -22.36
N GLY A 435 1.55 -21.42 -21.64
CA GLY A 435 1.65 -21.49 -20.19
C GLY A 435 3.06 -21.21 -19.67
N CYS A 436 4.10 -21.82 -20.27
CA CYS A 436 5.50 -21.53 -19.94
C CYS A 436 5.85 -20.06 -20.18
N LYS A 437 5.33 -19.45 -21.25
CA LYS A 437 5.53 -18.03 -21.55
C LYS A 437 4.86 -17.13 -20.50
N GLU A 438 3.62 -17.44 -20.07
CA GLU A 438 2.93 -16.69 -19.01
C GLU A 438 3.69 -16.80 -17.67
N VAL A 439 4.18 -17.99 -17.32
CA VAL A 439 5.01 -18.20 -16.13
C VAL A 439 6.29 -17.36 -16.22
N PHE A 440 6.99 -17.41 -17.35
CA PHE A 440 8.23 -16.65 -17.56
C PHE A 440 8.00 -15.11 -17.48
N GLN A 441 6.88 -14.63 -18.04
CA GLN A 441 6.47 -13.22 -17.91
C GLN A 441 6.06 -12.85 -16.49
N GLY A 442 5.49 -13.78 -15.72
CA GLY A 442 5.22 -13.61 -14.29
C GLY A 442 6.50 -13.50 -13.46
N PHE A 443 7.53 -14.30 -13.77
CA PHE A 443 8.85 -14.20 -13.14
C PHE A 443 9.53 -12.86 -13.43
N GLU A 444 9.43 -12.37 -14.67
CA GLU A 444 9.93 -11.05 -15.04
C GLU A 444 9.17 -9.94 -14.28
N MET A 445 7.84 -9.97 -14.31
CA MET A 445 6.97 -8.99 -13.65
C MET A 445 7.22 -8.95 -12.14
N GLY A 446 7.31 -10.12 -11.49
CA GLY A 446 7.59 -10.22 -10.06
C GLY A 446 8.92 -9.57 -9.67
N ALA A 447 9.99 -9.85 -10.41
CA ALA A 447 11.31 -9.25 -10.15
C ALA A 447 11.34 -7.73 -10.42
N ARG A 448 10.63 -7.26 -11.45
CA ARG A 448 10.51 -5.82 -11.73
C ARG A 448 9.73 -5.10 -10.62
N ASN A 449 8.56 -5.60 -10.24
CA ASN A 449 7.78 -5.09 -9.09
C ASN A 449 8.61 -5.06 -7.80
N MET A 450 9.47 -6.06 -7.62
CA MET A 450 10.35 -6.14 -6.46
C MET A 450 11.46 -5.07 -6.44
N THR A 451 11.88 -4.55 -7.61
CA THR A 451 13.00 -3.61 -7.70
C THR A 451 12.76 -2.36 -6.84
N THR A 452 11.54 -1.80 -6.90
CA THR A 452 11.13 -0.66 -6.09
C THR A 452 11.23 -0.97 -4.59
N ILE A 453 10.74 -2.13 -4.17
CA ILE A 453 10.75 -2.55 -2.75
C ILE A 453 12.17 -2.82 -2.25
N ALA A 454 13.02 -3.46 -3.06
CA ALA A 454 14.41 -3.77 -2.69
C ALA A 454 15.25 -2.51 -2.47
N ILE A 455 15.14 -1.53 -3.36
CA ILE A 455 15.85 -0.25 -3.22
C ILE A 455 15.29 0.57 -2.06
N ALA A 456 13.94 0.60 -1.92
CA ALA A 456 13.27 1.28 -0.82
C ALA A 456 13.69 0.74 0.55
N THR A 457 13.73 -0.58 0.72
CA THR A 457 14.09 -1.23 1.99
C THR A 457 15.56 -1.03 2.33
N GLY A 458 16.47 -1.10 1.35
CA GLY A 458 17.88 -0.76 1.56
C GLY A 458 18.07 0.69 2.01
N ALA A 459 17.42 1.64 1.32
CA ALA A 459 17.50 3.07 1.67
C ALA A 459 16.84 3.37 3.03
N ALA A 460 15.73 2.70 3.35
CA ALA A 460 15.11 2.81 4.66
C ALA A 460 15.98 2.19 5.78
N GLY A 461 16.82 1.20 5.47
CA GLY A 461 17.85 0.68 6.39
C GLY A 461 18.87 1.75 6.80
N ILE A 462 19.17 2.73 5.95
CA ILE A 462 19.98 3.90 6.35
C ILE A 462 19.26 4.69 7.44
N ILE A 463 17.95 4.91 7.29
CA ILE A 463 17.15 5.67 8.23
C ILE A 463 17.09 4.94 9.58
N VAL A 464 16.75 3.64 9.56
CA VAL A 464 16.73 2.81 10.79
C VAL A 464 18.09 2.85 11.48
N GLY A 465 19.18 2.61 10.74
CA GLY A 465 20.53 2.59 11.31
C GLY A 465 20.94 3.92 11.94
N MET A 466 20.65 5.05 11.27
CA MET A 466 20.96 6.38 11.80
C MET A 466 20.07 6.74 12.99
N VAL A 467 18.78 6.40 12.96
CA VAL A 467 17.85 6.69 14.06
C VAL A 467 18.25 5.95 15.33
N THR A 468 18.63 4.66 15.20
CA THR A 468 19.15 3.87 16.31
C THR A 468 20.46 4.46 16.83
N MET A 469 21.38 4.83 15.94
CA MET A 469 22.67 5.40 16.31
C MET A 469 22.55 6.75 17.03
N THR A 470 21.64 7.61 16.58
CA THR A 470 21.51 9.00 17.06
C THR A 470 20.46 9.20 18.15
N ASN A 471 19.70 8.15 18.49
CA ASN A 471 18.53 8.22 19.38
C ASN A 471 17.44 9.21 18.93
N LEU A 472 17.32 9.46 17.62
CA LEU A 472 16.40 10.48 17.07
C LEU A 472 14.94 10.25 17.48
N GLY A 473 14.53 8.98 17.67
CA GLY A 473 13.20 8.63 18.18
C GLY A 473 12.88 9.27 19.53
N TYR A 474 13.86 9.40 20.42
CA TYR A 474 13.67 10.03 21.74
C TYR A 474 13.39 11.53 21.63
N GLY A 475 14.10 12.25 20.76
CA GLY A 475 13.85 13.70 20.59
C GLY A 475 12.46 13.98 20.01
N LEU A 476 11.95 13.12 19.12
CA LEU A 476 10.58 13.24 18.63
C LEU A 476 9.55 12.99 19.75
N THR A 477 9.85 12.07 20.67
CA THR A 477 9.05 11.85 21.89
C THR A 477 8.95 13.11 22.74
N GLU A 478 10.07 13.79 22.96
CA GLU A 478 10.11 15.01 23.76
C GLU A 478 9.30 16.14 23.10
N VAL A 479 9.53 16.40 21.81
CA VAL A 479 8.80 17.45 21.06
C VAL A 479 7.30 17.19 21.08
N ILE A 480 6.86 15.97 20.76
CA ILE A 480 5.43 15.64 20.77
C ILE A 480 4.88 15.67 22.19
N GLY A 481 5.62 15.20 23.18
CA GLY A 481 5.24 15.24 24.59
C GLY A 481 4.96 16.65 25.09
N VAL A 482 5.86 17.60 24.81
CA VAL A 482 5.71 19.02 25.18
C VAL A 482 4.48 19.63 24.50
N VAL A 483 4.36 19.50 23.18
CA VAL A 483 3.26 20.13 22.43
C VAL A 483 1.90 19.49 22.75
N SER A 484 1.90 18.24 23.21
CA SER A 484 0.67 17.53 23.61
C SER A 484 0.20 17.86 25.01
N PHE A 485 0.98 18.57 25.83
CA PHE A 485 0.66 18.86 27.24
C PHE A 485 0.28 17.60 28.05
N GLY A 486 0.87 16.44 27.70
CA GLY A 486 0.52 15.14 28.31
C GLY A 486 -0.83 14.56 27.90
N ASN A 487 -1.54 15.13 26.92
CA ASN A 487 -2.82 14.61 26.44
C ASN A 487 -2.63 13.59 25.32
N ILE A 488 -3.00 12.34 25.58
CA ILE A 488 -2.86 11.24 24.60
C ILE A 488 -3.60 11.47 23.27
N TRP A 489 -4.75 12.16 23.27
CA TRP A 489 -5.46 12.46 22.01
C TRP A 489 -4.65 13.41 21.12
N LEU A 490 -3.99 14.40 21.73
CA LEU A 490 -3.11 15.32 21.01
C LEU A 490 -1.87 14.57 20.50
N VAL A 491 -1.29 13.69 21.32
CA VAL A 491 -0.18 12.81 20.90
C VAL A 491 -0.54 12.05 19.64
N LEU A 492 -1.70 11.39 19.61
CA LEU A 492 -2.15 10.62 18.45
C LEU A 492 -2.43 11.50 17.23
N ILE A 493 -3.03 12.68 17.41
CA ILE A 493 -3.28 13.62 16.31
C ILE A 493 -1.96 14.14 15.72
N PHE A 494 -1.01 14.56 16.55
CA PHE A 494 0.30 15.02 16.08
C PHE A 494 1.11 13.88 15.45
N SER A 495 1.03 12.67 16.01
CA SER A 495 1.67 11.49 15.44
C SER A 495 1.06 11.09 14.09
N ALA A 496 -0.27 11.22 13.94
CA ALA A 496 -0.96 11.01 12.66
C ALA A 496 -0.54 12.04 11.62
N ILE A 497 -0.48 13.33 11.99
CA ILE A 497 0.00 14.41 11.10
C ILE A 497 1.46 14.16 10.71
N ALA A 498 2.33 13.82 11.67
CA ALA A 498 3.73 13.49 11.40
C ALA A 498 3.83 12.29 10.44
N SER A 499 3.00 11.26 10.64
CA SER A 499 2.97 10.08 9.78
C SER A 499 2.55 10.40 8.34
N LEU A 500 1.54 11.26 8.17
CA LEU A 500 1.13 11.73 6.85
C LEU A 500 2.24 12.56 6.18
N ILE A 501 2.83 13.53 6.90
CA ILE A 501 3.86 14.40 6.34
C ILE A 501 5.10 13.62 5.91
N LEU A 502 5.61 12.77 6.80
CA LEU A 502 6.80 11.97 6.52
C LEU A 502 6.53 10.92 5.44
N GLY A 503 5.28 10.48 5.28
CA GLY A 503 4.87 9.48 4.31
C GLY A 503 4.65 10.01 2.89
N ILE A 504 4.41 11.32 2.71
CA ILE A 504 4.10 11.90 1.40
C ILE A 504 5.23 11.62 0.40
N GLY A 505 4.87 10.95 -0.69
CA GLY A 505 5.78 10.63 -1.78
C GLY A 505 6.77 9.50 -1.49
N LEU A 506 6.53 8.71 -0.43
CA LEU A 506 7.20 7.46 -0.17
C LEU A 506 6.29 6.29 -0.57
N PRO A 507 6.79 5.24 -1.23
CA PRO A 507 6.08 3.97 -1.33
C PRO A 507 5.75 3.43 0.07
N THR A 508 4.61 2.79 0.21
CA THR A 508 4.04 2.32 1.47
C THR A 508 5.00 1.52 2.35
N THR A 509 5.85 0.72 1.71
CA THR A 509 6.87 -0.08 2.42
C THR A 509 7.95 0.79 3.04
N ALA A 510 8.50 1.74 2.27
CA ALA A 510 9.47 2.71 2.80
C ALA A 510 8.82 3.57 3.89
N ASN A 511 7.62 4.07 3.61
CA ASN A 511 6.84 4.88 4.54
C ASN A 511 6.67 4.18 5.88
N TYR A 512 6.18 2.93 5.88
CA TYR A 512 6.01 2.15 7.10
C TYR A 512 7.31 1.98 7.88
N ILE A 513 8.44 1.68 7.22
CA ILE A 513 9.74 1.53 7.91
C ILE A 513 10.12 2.83 8.61
N VAL A 514 9.97 3.98 7.93
CA VAL A 514 10.25 5.30 8.50
C VAL A 514 9.35 5.56 9.70
N MET A 515 8.04 5.30 9.60
CA MET A 515 7.13 5.51 10.72
C MET A 515 7.35 4.55 11.88
N ALA A 516 7.66 3.29 11.60
CA ALA A 516 7.95 2.29 12.63
C ALA A 516 9.24 2.60 13.39
N ALA A 517 10.24 3.21 12.73
CA ALA A 517 11.48 3.62 13.38
C ALA A 517 11.34 4.95 14.14
N LEU A 518 10.55 5.90 13.62
CA LEU A 518 10.46 7.25 14.18
C LEU A 518 9.24 7.50 15.05
N VAL A 519 8.05 7.12 14.60
CA VAL A 519 6.78 7.52 15.20
C VAL A 519 6.22 6.47 16.15
N ALA A 520 6.33 5.17 15.80
CA ALA A 520 5.82 4.10 16.66
C ALA A 520 6.44 4.10 18.08
N PRO A 521 7.77 4.28 18.27
CA PRO A 521 8.36 4.35 19.60
C PRO A 521 7.87 5.57 20.40
N VAL A 522 7.58 6.68 19.73
CA VAL A 522 7.05 7.90 20.35
C VAL A 522 5.66 7.67 20.92
N ILE A 523 4.76 7.09 20.12
CA ILE A 523 3.42 6.73 20.58
C ILE A 523 3.51 5.75 21.75
N ALA A 524 4.38 4.74 21.66
CA ALA A 524 4.56 3.75 22.71
C ALA A 524 5.02 4.37 24.04
N SER A 525 6.03 5.25 23.99
CA SER A 525 6.54 5.95 25.18
C SER A 525 5.47 6.84 25.81
N LEU A 526 4.83 7.71 25.03
CA LEU A 526 3.87 8.68 25.56
C LEU A 526 2.57 8.03 26.02
N ALA A 527 2.16 6.90 25.40
CA ALA A 527 1.04 6.11 25.88
C ALA A 527 1.34 5.46 27.24
N ALA A 528 2.56 4.93 27.42
CA ALA A 528 3.00 4.38 28.69
C ALA A 528 3.06 5.46 29.79
N ASP A 529 3.57 6.65 29.48
CA ASP A 529 3.61 7.80 30.40
C ASP A 529 2.20 8.26 30.80
N SER A 530 1.23 8.11 29.89
CA SER A 530 -0.19 8.40 30.14
C SER A 530 -0.92 7.29 30.91
N GLY A 531 -0.23 6.19 31.29
CA GLY A 531 -0.81 5.03 31.98
C GLY A 531 -1.72 4.17 31.11
N ILE A 532 -1.64 4.29 29.78
CA ILE A 532 -2.46 3.52 28.83
C ILE A 532 -1.60 2.39 28.26
N ALA A 533 -1.86 1.16 28.70
CA ALA A 533 -1.23 -0.01 28.12
C ALA A 533 -1.86 -0.33 26.75
N VAL A 534 -1.12 -0.10 25.67
CA VAL A 534 -1.55 -0.40 24.30
C VAL A 534 -0.63 -1.47 23.71
N PRO A 535 -1.18 -2.56 23.12
CA PRO A 535 -0.37 -3.55 22.43
C PRO A 535 0.44 -2.91 21.29
N MET A 536 1.71 -3.28 21.15
CA MET A 536 2.58 -2.73 20.11
C MET A 536 2.01 -2.89 18.70
N VAL A 537 1.28 -3.98 18.43
CA VAL A 537 0.64 -4.18 17.12
C VAL A 537 -0.41 -3.11 16.79
N ALA A 538 -1.13 -2.59 17.79
CA ALA A 538 -2.07 -1.49 17.56
C ALA A 538 -1.32 -0.20 17.20
N ILE A 539 -0.16 0.05 17.82
CA ILE A 539 0.67 1.23 17.51
C ILE A 539 1.27 1.12 16.10
N HIS A 540 1.77 -0.06 15.74
CA HIS A 540 2.32 -0.29 14.40
C HIS A 540 1.23 -0.23 13.32
N LEU A 541 0.04 -0.80 13.57
CA LEU A 541 -1.11 -0.63 12.69
C LEU A 541 -1.56 0.84 12.60
N PHE A 542 -1.48 1.59 13.71
CA PHE A 542 -1.82 3.02 13.71
C PHE A 542 -0.96 3.77 12.71
N VAL A 543 0.36 3.67 12.82
CA VAL A 543 1.27 4.37 11.89
C VAL A 543 1.20 3.80 10.47
N PHE A 544 0.91 2.51 10.31
CA PHE A 544 0.73 1.88 9.00
C PHE A 544 -0.50 2.41 8.26
N TYR A 545 -1.62 2.62 8.95
CA TYR A 545 -2.83 3.19 8.37
C TYR A 545 -2.60 4.62 7.87
N PHE A 546 -1.94 5.46 8.67
CA PHE A 546 -1.58 6.81 8.24
C PHE A 546 -0.51 6.81 7.15
N GLY A 547 0.38 5.82 7.16
CA GLY A 547 1.32 5.60 6.07
C GLY A 547 0.60 5.33 4.75
N ILE A 548 -0.39 4.41 4.74
CA ILE A 548 -1.20 4.12 3.55
C ILE A 548 -2.00 5.36 3.10
N LEU A 549 -2.60 6.10 4.03
CA LEU A 549 -3.31 7.35 3.72
C LEU A 549 -2.38 8.42 3.13
N ALA A 550 -1.08 8.41 3.45
CA ALA A 550 -0.14 9.34 2.82
C ALA A 550 -0.02 9.10 1.30
N ASP A 551 -0.29 7.88 0.81
CA ASP A 551 -0.26 7.53 -0.61
C ASP A 551 -1.43 8.15 -1.41
N ASP A 552 -2.53 8.53 -0.76
CA ASP A 552 -3.65 9.24 -1.39
C ASP A 552 -3.63 10.76 -1.12
N THR A 553 -2.76 11.20 -0.20
CA THR A 553 -2.71 12.59 0.26
C THR A 553 -2.12 13.52 -0.82
N PRO A 554 -2.85 14.58 -1.22
CA PRO A 554 -2.32 15.62 -2.12
C PRO A 554 -1.11 16.34 -1.51
N PRO A 555 -0.13 16.77 -2.34
CA PRO A 555 -0.20 16.90 -3.80
C PRO A 555 0.34 15.69 -4.59
N VAL A 556 0.82 14.63 -3.93
CA VAL A 556 1.61 13.56 -4.59
C VAL A 556 0.77 12.36 -5.02
N GLY A 557 -0.26 11.98 -4.25
CA GLY A 557 -0.85 10.63 -4.29
C GLY A 557 -0.94 9.92 -5.64
N LEU A 558 -0.02 8.96 -5.87
CA LEU A 558 0.21 8.32 -7.18
C LEU A 558 -1.02 7.57 -7.71
N ALA A 559 -1.78 6.94 -6.81
CA ALA A 559 -3.04 6.29 -7.16
C ALA A 559 -4.05 7.30 -7.72
N ALA A 560 -4.10 8.53 -7.18
CA ALA A 560 -4.97 9.58 -7.71
C ALA A 560 -4.50 10.07 -9.09
N TYR A 561 -3.19 10.10 -9.37
CA TYR A 561 -2.65 10.39 -10.70
C TYR A 561 -3.02 9.29 -11.71
N ALA A 562 -2.88 8.01 -11.33
CA ALA A 562 -3.30 6.90 -12.17
C ALA A 562 -4.81 6.91 -12.45
N ALA A 563 -5.63 7.11 -11.42
CA ALA A 563 -7.09 7.18 -11.54
C ALA A 563 -7.52 8.38 -12.40
N SER A 564 -6.88 9.54 -12.22
CA SER A 564 -7.21 10.76 -12.96
C SER A 564 -6.83 10.69 -14.44
N ALA A 565 -5.76 9.97 -14.78
CA ALA A 565 -5.41 9.66 -16.17
C ALA A 565 -6.50 8.84 -16.87
N ILE A 566 -7.10 7.87 -16.17
CA ILE A 566 -8.24 7.07 -16.70
C ILE A 566 -9.51 7.91 -16.74
N SER A 567 -9.78 8.71 -15.70
CA SER A 567 -11.03 9.49 -15.64
C SER A 567 -11.00 10.77 -16.47
N ARG A 568 -9.84 11.21 -16.95
CA ARG A 568 -9.58 12.56 -17.51
C ARG A 568 -9.98 13.70 -16.56
N ALA A 569 -9.65 13.53 -15.27
CA ALA A 569 -9.92 14.53 -14.25
C ALA A 569 -8.64 15.24 -13.81
N ASP A 570 -8.78 16.33 -13.05
CA ASP A 570 -7.63 16.97 -12.40
C ASP A 570 -7.08 16.03 -11.29
N PRO A 571 -5.79 15.67 -11.30
CA PRO A 571 -5.20 14.75 -10.33
C PRO A 571 -5.31 15.23 -8.89
N ILE A 572 -5.08 16.52 -8.65
CA ILE A 572 -5.09 17.09 -7.30
C ILE A 572 -6.50 17.09 -6.73
N ARG A 573 -7.51 17.52 -7.51
CA ARG A 573 -8.92 17.47 -7.10
C ARG A 573 -9.39 16.03 -6.88
N THR A 574 -8.94 15.11 -7.71
CA THR A 574 -9.22 13.66 -7.55
C THR A 574 -8.63 13.15 -6.25
N GLY A 575 -7.38 13.51 -5.93
CA GLY A 575 -6.71 13.17 -4.67
C GLY A 575 -7.40 13.78 -3.44
N VAL A 576 -7.76 15.07 -3.47
CA VAL A 576 -8.49 15.71 -2.37
C VAL A 576 -9.82 15.00 -2.11
N GLN A 577 -10.53 14.62 -3.18
CA GLN A 577 -11.78 13.90 -3.07
C GLN A 577 -11.59 12.46 -2.56
N ALA A 578 -10.52 11.78 -2.97
CA ALA A 578 -10.15 10.44 -2.51
C ALA A 578 -9.77 10.45 -1.03
N PHE A 579 -8.87 11.34 -0.61
CA PHE A 579 -8.51 11.56 0.79
C PHE A 579 -9.74 11.84 1.66
N THR A 580 -10.66 12.68 1.18
CA THR A 580 -11.93 12.96 1.89
C THR A 580 -12.78 11.69 2.06
N TYR A 581 -12.80 10.83 1.04
CA TYR A 581 -13.44 9.53 1.15
C TYR A 581 -12.74 8.68 2.22
N ASP A 582 -11.42 8.61 2.21
CA ASP A 582 -10.61 7.77 3.11
C ASP A 582 -10.44 8.29 4.54
N MET A 583 -10.96 9.48 4.88
CA MET A 583 -11.10 9.93 6.27
C MET A 583 -11.83 8.94 7.18
N ARG A 584 -12.73 8.13 6.63
CA ARG A 584 -13.37 7.02 7.37
C ARG A 584 -12.36 5.92 7.77
N THR A 585 -11.28 5.76 7.03
CA THR A 585 -10.19 4.82 7.33
C THR A 585 -9.28 5.42 8.39
N ALA A 586 -9.12 6.75 8.42
CA ALA A 586 -8.30 7.46 9.41
C ALA A 586 -8.84 7.40 10.84
N ILE A 587 -10.14 7.16 11.05
CA ILE A 587 -10.73 7.02 12.40
C ILE A 587 -10.44 5.65 13.03
N LEU A 588 -10.28 4.60 12.22
CA LEU A 588 -10.06 3.22 12.69
C LEU A 588 -8.85 3.08 13.62
N PRO A 589 -7.68 3.69 13.31
CA PRO A 589 -6.53 3.73 14.21
C PRO A 589 -6.84 4.18 15.63
N PHE A 590 -7.65 5.23 15.78
CA PHE A 590 -8.07 5.69 17.10
C PHE A 590 -8.97 4.67 17.80
N MET A 591 -9.86 4.02 17.05
CA MET A 591 -10.78 3.01 17.60
C MET A 591 -10.04 1.80 18.17
N PHE A 592 -9.12 1.21 17.40
CA PHE A 592 -8.37 0.04 17.89
C PHE A 592 -7.24 0.41 18.86
N PHE A 593 -6.75 1.65 18.86
CA PHE A 593 -5.80 2.13 19.88
C PHE A 593 -6.45 2.16 21.26
N PHE A 594 -7.66 2.71 21.37
CA PHE A 594 -8.42 2.74 22.64
C PHE A 594 -9.20 1.45 22.93
N ASN A 595 -9.36 0.58 21.93
CA ASN A 595 -9.94 -0.74 22.10
C ASN A 595 -9.27 -1.83 21.26
N PRO A 596 -8.20 -2.44 21.79
CA PRO A 596 -7.50 -3.54 21.14
C PRO A 596 -8.37 -4.77 20.86
N GLN A 597 -9.55 -4.92 21.47
CA GLN A 597 -10.49 -6.02 21.15
C GLN A 597 -10.98 -5.96 19.70
N LEU A 598 -10.93 -4.79 19.06
CA LEU A 598 -11.21 -4.66 17.62
C LEU A 598 -10.17 -5.39 16.76
N LEU A 599 -8.96 -5.58 17.29
CA LEU A 599 -7.89 -6.39 16.70
C LEU A 599 -7.98 -7.85 17.15
N LEU A 600 -9.08 -8.27 17.77
CA LEU A 600 -9.26 -9.61 18.33
C LEU A 600 -8.26 -9.97 19.45
N ILE A 601 -7.69 -8.96 20.10
CA ILE A 601 -6.78 -9.13 21.26
C ILE A 601 -7.62 -9.13 22.54
N ASP A 602 -7.39 -10.13 23.41
CA ASP A 602 -8.04 -10.26 24.72
C ASP A 602 -9.59 -10.24 24.68
N VAL A 603 -10.18 -10.86 23.66
CA VAL A 603 -11.63 -10.97 23.52
C VAL A 603 -12.16 -12.06 24.45
N GLY A 604 -12.67 -11.64 25.62
CA GLY A 604 -13.14 -12.56 26.67
C GLY A 604 -14.38 -13.41 26.32
N SER A 605 -15.18 -13.01 25.33
CA SER A 605 -16.31 -13.81 24.83
C SER A 605 -16.68 -13.43 23.39
N TRP A 606 -17.28 -14.37 22.65
CA TRP A 606 -17.76 -14.09 21.29
C TRP A 606 -18.80 -12.97 21.26
N TYR A 607 -19.64 -12.85 22.30
CA TYR A 607 -20.62 -11.78 22.45
C TYR A 607 -19.93 -10.40 22.54
N ASN A 608 -18.85 -10.31 23.33
CA ASN A 608 -18.10 -9.07 23.44
C ASN A 608 -17.44 -8.71 22.09
N GLY A 609 -16.79 -9.67 21.43
CA GLY A 609 -16.24 -9.46 20.09
C GLY A 609 -17.28 -8.97 19.09
N ALA A 610 -18.44 -9.62 19.03
CA ALA A 610 -19.54 -9.21 18.16
C ALA A 610 -20.07 -7.82 18.51
N TRP A 611 -20.17 -7.48 19.80
CA TRP A 611 -20.59 -6.16 20.26
C TRP A 611 -19.60 -5.07 19.83
N VAL A 612 -18.31 -5.28 20.03
CA VAL A 612 -17.24 -4.35 19.63
C VAL A 612 -17.25 -4.12 18.11
N VAL A 613 -17.40 -5.17 17.31
CA VAL A 613 -17.50 -5.04 15.85
C VAL A 613 -18.77 -4.29 15.45
N PHE A 614 -19.89 -4.55 16.13
CA PHE A 614 -21.15 -3.88 15.87
C PHE A 614 -21.09 -2.38 16.20
N THR A 615 -20.62 -2.01 17.39
CA THR A 615 -20.48 -0.60 17.78
C THR A 615 -19.49 0.13 16.89
N ALA A 616 -18.38 -0.52 16.53
CA ALA A 616 -17.42 0.04 15.59
C ALA A 616 -18.02 0.26 14.20
N THR A 617 -18.82 -0.70 13.71
CA THR A 617 -19.55 -0.57 12.44
C THR A 617 -20.47 0.64 12.49
N VAL A 618 -21.33 0.75 13.51
CA VAL A 618 -22.26 1.88 13.66
C VAL A 618 -21.50 3.21 13.76
N GLY A 619 -20.41 3.26 14.52
CA GLY A 619 -19.55 4.44 14.66
C GLY A 619 -18.95 4.89 13.33
N ILE A 620 -18.47 3.97 12.50
CA ILE A 620 -17.91 4.28 11.17
C ILE A 620 -19.01 4.73 10.20
N LEU A 621 -20.18 4.08 10.20
CA LEU A 621 -21.30 4.50 9.37
C LEU A 621 -21.79 5.91 9.75
N ALA A 622 -21.86 6.22 11.05
CA ALA A 622 -22.15 7.56 11.54
C ALA A 622 -21.07 8.57 11.09
N PHE A 623 -19.79 8.21 11.16
CA PHE A 623 -18.70 9.05 10.65
C PHE A 623 -18.88 9.37 9.16
N VAL A 624 -19.18 8.36 8.34
CA VAL A 624 -19.43 8.53 6.91
C VAL A 624 -20.61 9.47 6.66
N ILE A 625 -21.73 9.32 7.40
CA ILE A 625 -22.89 10.24 7.30
C ILE A 625 -22.47 11.68 7.60
N ALA A 626 -21.70 11.89 8.68
CA ALA A 626 -21.24 13.21 9.10
C ALA A 626 -20.33 13.88 8.05
N ILE A 627 -19.37 13.12 7.50
CA ILE A 627 -18.45 13.61 6.46
C ILE A 627 -19.19 13.88 5.15
N GLN A 628 -20.07 12.98 4.70
CA GLN A 628 -20.83 13.17 3.46
C GLN A 628 -21.90 14.26 3.55
N GLY A 629 -22.36 14.55 4.77
CA GLY A 629 -23.43 15.51 5.06
C GLY A 629 -24.77 15.12 4.44
N TYR A 630 -25.00 13.81 4.30
CA TYR A 630 -26.18 13.25 3.65
C TYR A 630 -26.59 11.95 4.35
N MET A 631 -27.89 11.80 4.58
CA MET A 631 -28.46 10.58 5.17
C MET A 631 -29.70 10.15 4.39
N VAL A 632 -30.81 10.86 4.54
CA VAL A 632 -32.02 10.73 3.70
C VAL A 632 -32.12 11.93 2.77
N THR A 633 -31.83 13.11 3.32
CA THR A 633 -31.65 14.36 2.57
C THR A 633 -30.34 15.01 3.01
N ARG A 634 -30.02 16.20 2.47
CA ARG A 634 -28.86 16.96 2.93
C ARG A 634 -29.05 17.34 4.41
N MET A 635 -27.99 17.13 5.20
CA MET A 635 -27.99 17.41 6.62
C MET A 635 -27.62 18.87 6.90
N HIS A 636 -28.18 19.43 7.97
CA HIS A 636 -27.69 20.70 8.54
C HIS A 636 -26.37 20.50 9.26
N TRP A 637 -25.59 21.56 9.39
CA TRP A 637 -24.28 21.51 10.06
C TRP A 637 -24.39 21.02 11.51
N LEU A 638 -25.45 21.39 12.24
CA LEU A 638 -25.72 20.88 13.59
C LEU A 638 -25.97 19.36 13.61
N GLU A 639 -26.78 18.84 12.69
CA GLU A 639 -26.99 17.39 12.58
C GLU A 639 -25.68 16.67 12.29
N ARG A 640 -24.82 17.25 11.44
CA ARG A 640 -23.51 16.68 11.13
C ARG A 640 -22.60 16.64 12.36
N VAL A 641 -22.56 17.72 13.14
CA VAL A 641 -21.78 17.79 14.39
C VAL A 641 -22.32 16.78 15.42
N LEU A 642 -23.64 16.65 15.55
CA LEU A 642 -24.24 15.68 16.46
C LEU A 642 -23.94 14.24 16.04
N VAL A 643 -24.06 13.90 14.76
CA VAL A 643 -23.72 12.57 14.25
C VAL A 643 -22.22 12.29 14.36
N LEU A 644 -21.37 13.30 14.15
CA LEU A 644 -19.94 13.20 14.40
C LEU A 644 -19.67 12.91 15.88
N GLY A 645 -20.36 13.61 16.80
CA GLY A 645 -20.30 13.34 18.24
C GLY A 645 -20.73 11.92 18.60
N CYS A 646 -21.76 11.38 17.92
CA CYS A 646 -22.17 9.98 18.09
C CYS A 646 -21.07 9.02 17.66
N SER A 647 -20.43 9.28 16.52
CA SER A 647 -19.31 8.49 16.02
C SER A 647 -18.13 8.50 17.00
N LEU A 648 -17.74 9.69 17.48
CA LEU A 648 -16.65 9.85 18.46
C LEU A 648 -16.97 9.15 19.80
N ALA A 649 -18.22 9.19 20.26
CA ALA A 649 -18.65 8.49 21.46
C ALA A 649 -18.50 6.96 21.33
N MET A 650 -18.64 6.42 20.12
CA MET A 650 -18.49 4.99 19.83
C MET A 650 -17.04 4.57 19.47
N ILE A 651 -16.06 5.49 19.55
CA ILE A 651 -14.63 5.15 19.34
C ILE A 651 -14.09 4.28 20.47
N LYS A 652 -14.49 4.57 21.72
CA LYS A 652 -14.12 3.80 22.91
C LYS A 652 -15.32 2.93 23.31
N PRO A 653 -15.33 1.63 22.98
CA PRO A 653 -16.46 0.76 23.28
C PRO A 653 -16.64 0.58 24.77
N GLY A 654 -17.90 0.60 25.16
CA GLY A 654 -18.34 0.60 26.54
C GLY A 654 -19.80 0.95 26.59
N LEU A 655 -20.58 0.18 27.35
CA LEU A 655 -22.04 0.38 27.43
C LEU A 655 -22.42 1.82 27.82
N MET A 656 -21.57 2.49 28.60
CA MET A 656 -21.78 3.87 29.06
C MET A 656 -21.60 4.93 27.97
N THR A 657 -20.84 4.65 26.91
CA THR A 657 -20.61 5.58 25.79
C THR A 657 -21.36 5.16 24.53
N ASP A 658 -21.44 3.85 24.28
CA ASP A 658 -22.13 3.27 23.12
C ASP A 658 -23.64 3.49 23.17
N ILE A 659 -24.28 3.23 24.32
CA ILE A 659 -25.74 3.36 24.44
C ILE A 659 -26.17 4.82 24.24
N PRO A 660 -25.59 5.83 24.93
CA PRO A 660 -25.94 7.22 24.66
C PRO A 660 -25.63 7.65 23.23
N GLY A 661 -24.52 7.19 22.64
CA GLY A 661 -24.16 7.47 21.25
C GLY A 661 -25.18 6.91 20.26
N MET A 662 -25.63 5.68 20.44
CA MET A 662 -26.67 5.04 19.61
C MET A 662 -28.03 5.71 19.79
N VAL A 663 -28.43 6.01 21.03
CA VAL A 663 -29.69 6.72 21.31
C VAL A 663 -29.69 8.08 20.64
N LEU A 664 -28.60 8.85 20.76
CA LEU A 664 -28.47 10.15 20.11
C LEU A 664 -28.52 10.01 18.58
N LEU A 665 -27.86 9.01 18.00
CA LEU A 665 -27.90 8.73 16.56
C LEU A 665 -29.33 8.43 16.09
N ILE A 666 -30.09 7.63 16.84
CA ILE A 666 -31.50 7.31 16.55
C ILE A 666 -32.36 8.58 16.64
N LEU A 667 -32.17 9.41 17.68
CA LEU A 667 -32.91 10.67 17.84
C LEU A 667 -32.64 11.63 16.68
N VAL A 668 -31.38 11.80 16.29
CA VAL A 668 -31.00 12.62 15.13
C VAL A 668 -31.58 12.03 13.84
N PHE A 669 -31.57 10.70 13.68
CA PHE A 669 -32.17 10.03 12.53
C PHE A 669 -33.69 10.29 12.44
N LEU A 670 -34.41 10.15 13.55
CA LEU A 670 -35.86 10.37 13.61
C LEU A 670 -36.21 11.83 13.33
N TYR A 671 -35.47 12.77 13.92
CA TYR A 671 -35.62 14.21 13.66
C TYR A 671 -35.39 14.54 12.19
N HIS A 672 -34.29 14.03 11.60
CA HIS A 672 -33.96 14.24 10.21
C HIS A 672 -35.01 13.64 9.27
N ARG A 673 -35.51 12.44 9.57
CA ARG A 673 -36.56 11.78 8.79
C ARG A 673 -37.88 12.56 8.85
N HIS A 674 -38.26 13.06 10.03
CA HIS A 674 -39.44 13.91 10.18
C HIS A 674 -39.31 15.19 9.33
N ARG A 675 -38.16 15.88 9.37
CA ARG A 675 -37.92 17.05 8.51
C ARG A 675 -37.99 16.71 7.02
N SER A 676 -37.41 15.59 6.62
CA SER A 676 -37.41 15.13 5.23
C SER A 676 -38.83 14.90 4.71
N ILE A 677 -39.73 14.35 5.53
CA ILE A 677 -41.13 14.12 5.17
C ILE A 677 -41.91 15.44 5.13
N ALA A 678 -41.60 16.38 6.02
CA ALA A 678 -42.21 17.70 6.09
C ALA A 678 -41.82 18.66 4.94
N GLY A 679 -41.10 18.19 3.92
CA GLY A 679 -40.69 19.01 2.76
C GLY A 679 -39.57 20.03 3.07
N GLY A 680 -38.96 19.96 4.25
CA GLY A 680 -37.87 20.86 4.67
C GLY A 680 -36.56 20.55 3.96
N GLY A 681 -36.42 20.99 2.70
CA GLY A 681 -35.11 21.30 2.14
C GLY A 681 -34.39 22.33 3.02
N PRO A 682 -33.05 22.45 2.96
CA PRO A 682 -32.28 23.13 4.00
C PRO A 682 -32.77 24.56 4.25
N SER A 683 -33.38 24.79 5.41
CA SER A 683 -33.64 26.12 5.95
C SER A 683 -32.33 26.64 6.55
N SER A 684 -31.59 27.47 5.82
CA SER A 684 -30.34 28.05 6.32
C SER A 684 -30.62 29.02 7.47
N LEU A 685 -30.11 28.74 8.67
CA LEU A 685 -30.00 29.78 9.71
C LEU A 685 -28.82 30.71 9.42
N PHE A 686 -27.77 30.25 8.72
CA PHE A 686 -26.69 31.09 8.20
C PHE A 686 -26.06 30.44 6.95
N GLY A 687 -26.11 31.09 5.79
CA GLY A 687 -25.20 30.82 4.66
C GLY A 687 -25.80 30.24 3.37
N LYS A 688 -25.92 31.13 2.39
CA LYS A 688 -26.17 31.02 0.94
C LYS A 688 -26.10 29.63 0.28
N ASN A 689 -27.14 29.37 -0.52
CA ASN A 689 -27.17 28.45 -1.66
C ASN A 689 -25.83 28.43 -2.43
N SER A 690 -25.10 27.33 -2.36
CA SER A 690 -24.09 26.95 -3.36
C SER A 690 -24.39 25.53 -3.84
N TYR A 691 -24.15 25.33 -5.14
CA TYR A 691 -24.66 24.26 -6.02
C TYR A 691 -26.09 24.48 -6.52
N SER A 692 -26.16 25.32 -7.57
CA SER A 692 -27.27 25.38 -8.51
C SER A 692 -27.54 23.99 -9.10
N ARG A 693 -28.79 23.76 -9.47
CA ARG A 693 -29.32 22.52 -10.06
C ARG A 693 -28.81 22.25 -11.50
N ASN A 694 -27.75 22.92 -11.94
CA ASN A 694 -27.32 23.05 -13.35
C ASN A 694 -26.01 22.33 -13.70
N GLU A 695 -25.59 21.32 -12.94
CA GLU A 695 -24.48 20.43 -13.35
C GLU A 695 -25.00 19.05 -13.79
N ARG A 696 -26.00 19.04 -14.69
CA ARG A 696 -26.20 17.90 -15.59
C ARG A 696 -25.45 18.24 -16.87
N PRO A 697 -24.47 17.45 -17.32
CA PRO A 697 -24.07 17.54 -18.71
C PRO A 697 -25.27 17.09 -19.56
N ALA A 698 -25.57 17.88 -20.59
CA ALA A 698 -26.46 17.49 -21.67
C ALA A 698 -25.86 16.32 -22.46
#